data_AF-A0A2D7UZ57-F1
#
_entry.id   AF-A0A2D7UZ57-F1
#
_cell.length_a   1.000
_cell.length_b   1.000
_cell.length_c   1.000
_cell.angle_alpha   90.00
_cell.angle_beta   90.00
_cell.angle_gamma   90.00
#
_symmetry.space_group_name_H-M   'P 1'
#
loop_
_entity.id
_entity.type
_entity.pdbx_description
1 polymer ?
#
loop_
_entity_poly.entity_id
_entity_poly.type
_entity_poly.pdbx_seq_one_letter_code
_entity_poly.pdbx_strand_id
1 'polypeptide(L)'
;MPSLRNILVLASGAAMLPYFADASGIRINEIADKGSDTICEGEDWIELFNDSTDAVVLDGYILHDDEYPVEVGKELTFSVGTSLLGGAYLVLCCNDNDGIINPKFKVGKSDTVTLLDSSGNVVSTSGKLPGLGEANVTYALNALGEYVQTLTPTPGELNVITSKPLKDLRAQNSEGSSFFSMDEKGSPVSGFDAVVDLYAEVDAGDWAILRLNPYAETYIDVQTFKVKSSTIGEHILPSPGRMRTRGQSTLFYPICMGSEAVPFKLDFASVNSSQTLYGVESAYLRTHLNDESKMREWVIHRMLANFGLPHMRTRHVRFHVNDDLLGFYTFMEAVDQEYVSARSFGFNSFDQQNNALYKVKSLSLGCGNEEEYQKDRVEGFPEKCTSPNGMGGFDCCADDLWGEPKTCASGYTVKEQPWRSDWGIMNCWYTCLSNSGDEVTSGGPYQFERGEHREKVTPRNEESWCWAEFFGRIGKEKLSVVQAFYEKGYNTSDHCGKFLLSQGLIDRDLGTNEWDSAMEKFINSHLSVKGACQNNQCSNKRQISDLIDIDNWLKNFAVYATIIEQDSPMGNGNNYFLAAHAGDGGTLDTPKWKMIPYDHNNDVNAASTLCDEQCGNKDLTEWSVIRPTCKHLSENPLVGPLLLDESLHERYLVFVKQFVEKTFSNSTFLEHMKLHSKEIEATANESPDSVIYGNIDNSNIWNWISTRGEKVLLQLARWYEKSDNSAFPIDSSIPCVTTDDEFCSSTFCTSPNGLGGYDCWAGSRTEPCTCSAGAAKETGETTQHMGQTYYLYTCCTDGSGTGEQCGTFSGDTCSSSGSINVSSSCSEYNCFDGAHIVGADISCDTGFSEAQCAEKCCSQHNCNGFDYSAIDHGWGAGRCCTSYVSRIEGAFEHNGGTYRSCEKNSVTCEPDDTEDDDVGKLVGVVIILCVIITAIVITSCYCARCGCFAYRRMQFIGPVATRPQPPPQVVFVQQAQTPRQPTSFAPAPQAPPSAVESYPPSLVLIEGDKISKESHLENYMRCIEAGWAPEDARGRYLGKNYPSLARLKKYDSNPYEKDDPRFKRKDGEGHLHEAWRHLKDHWDVLPTPSHESSLRAFWKKLNLLKTSGFSGDKFSLRDPEPFDKAIGGYGTSRWIKLKEIVDEDLHFPEDAEAERALKDGWTHAG
;
A
#
# COMPACT_ATOMS: atom_id res chain seq x y z
N MET A 1 -42.19 35.08 -20.27
CA MET A 1 -43.61 35.12 -20.74
C MET A 1 -43.73 36.07 -21.93
N PRO A 2 -44.73 35.95 -22.82
CA PRO A 2 -45.86 35.01 -22.77
C PRO A 2 -46.03 34.11 -24.01
N SER A 3 -46.51 32.90 -23.77
CA SER A 3 -47.46 32.22 -24.67
C SER A 3 -48.32 31.28 -23.82
N LEU A 4 -49.14 31.86 -22.92
CA LEU A 4 -50.22 31.11 -22.29
C LEU A 4 -51.20 30.65 -23.38
N ARG A 5 -51.54 29.37 -23.41
CA ARG A 5 -52.82 28.92 -23.96
C ARG A 5 -53.68 28.42 -22.80
N ASN A 6 -54.90 28.95 -22.75
CA ASN A 6 -55.78 28.84 -21.61
C ASN A 6 -56.31 27.41 -21.44
N ILE A 7 -56.38 26.97 -20.18
CA ILE A 7 -57.35 25.99 -19.74
C ILE A 7 -58.74 26.60 -20.01
N LEU A 8 -59.53 25.95 -20.89
CA LEU A 8 -60.92 26.32 -21.12
C LEU A 8 -61.80 25.12 -20.71
N VAL A 9 -62.39 25.22 -19.53
CA VAL A 9 -63.41 24.26 -19.09
C VAL A 9 -64.66 24.49 -19.93
N LEU A 10 -64.95 23.55 -20.84
CA LEU A 10 -66.24 23.44 -21.51
C LEU A 10 -66.78 22.02 -21.30
N ALA A 11 -67.76 21.91 -20.41
CA ALA A 11 -68.62 20.74 -20.35
C ALA A 11 -69.57 20.71 -21.56
N SER A 12 -70.08 19.51 -21.86
CA SER A 12 -71.11 19.13 -22.84
C SER A 12 -70.63 18.70 -24.24
N GLY A 13 -71.16 17.55 -24.69
CA GLY A 13 -70.96 17.02 -26.04
C GLY A 13 -70.34 15.62 -26.10
N ALA A 14 -70.99 14.61 -25.53
CA ALA A 14 -70.57 13.22 -25.72
C ALA A 14 -70.79 12.79 -27.20
N ALA A 15 -69.70 12.63 -27.94
CA ALA A 15 -69.69 11.94 -29.22
C ALA A 15 -69.11 10.53 -28.98
N MET A 16 -69.97 9.50 -29.00
CA MET A 16 -69.52 8.11 -28.96
C MET A 16 -68.66 7.81 -30.20
N LEU A 17 -67.37 7.56 -29.98
CA LEU A 17 -66.59 6.71 -30.87
C LEU A 17 -66.93 5.24 -30.54
N PRO A 18 -66.90 4.32 -31.53
CA PRO A 18 -67.23 2.93 -31.27
C PRO A 18 -66.14 2.30 -30.40
N TYR A 19 -66.50 2.04 -29.15
CA TYR A 19 -65.68 1.26 -28.22
C TYR A 19 -65.57 -0.16 -28.79
N PHE A 20 -64.35 -0.59 -29.14
CA PHE A 20 -64.09 -2.01 -29.30
C PHE A 20 -64.19 -2.63 -27.91
N ALA A 21 -65.33 -3.27 -27.64
CA ALA A 21 -65.50 -4.09 -26.46
C ALA A 21 -64.75 -5.41 -26.67
N ASP A 22 -63.43 -5.37 -26.47
CA ASP A 22 -62.74 -6.57 -25.96
C ASP A 22 -63.19 -6.83 -24.52
N ALA A 23 -63.16 -8.10 -24.12
CA ALA A 23 -63.83 -8.54 -22.90
C ALA A 23 -63.18 -7.94 -21.65
N SER A 24 -63.97 -7.17 -20.90
CA SER A 24 -63.69 -6.78 -19.52
C SER A 24 -63.33 -7.98 -18.66
N GLY A 25 -62.25 -7.91 -17.89
CA GLY A 25 -61.62 -9.05 -17.24
C GLY A 25 -60.88 -8.72 -15.95
N ILE A 26 -60.29 -9.75 -15.34
CA ILE A 26 -59.39 -9.59 -14.19
C ILE A 26 -58.08 -9.03 -14.69
N ARG A 27 -57.54 -8.02 -13.99
CA ARG A 27 -56.20 -7.50 -14.23
C ARG A 27 -55.45 -7.30 -12.93
N ILE A 28 -54.12 -7.30 -13.00
CA ILE A 28 -53.30 -6.65 -11.99
C ILE A 28 -53.55 -5.13 -12.11
N ASN A 29 -53.69 -4.43 -10.99
CA ASN A 29 -54.20 -3.06 -10.93
C ASN A 29 -53.24 -2.09 -10.24
N GLU A 30 -52.58 -2.55 -9.17
CA GLU A 30 -51.58 -1.79 -8.42
C GLU A 30 -50.58 -2.77 -7.77
N ILE A 31 -49.31 -2.35 -7.64
CA ILE A 31 -48.22 -3.16 -7.05
C ILE A 31 -47.36 -2.27 -6.15
N ALA A 32 -47.08 -2.70 -4.92
CA ALA A 32 -46.04 -2.14 -4.07
C ALA A 32 -44.89 -3.13 -3.95
N ASP A 33 -43.72 -2.79 -4.49
CA ASP A 33 -42.52 -3.63 -4.44
C ASP A 33 -41.66 -3.38 -3.19
N LYS A 34 -41.98 -2.34 -2.41
CA LYS A 34 -41.32 -1.99 -1.13
C LYS A 34 -42.35 -1.75 -0.02
N GLY A 35 -43.54 -2.32 -0.19
CA GLY A 35 -44.68 -2.18 0.70
C GLY A 35 -45.16 -0.75 0.98
N SER A 36 -46.00 -0.60 2.00
CA SER A 36 -46.54 0.68 2.47
C SER A 36 -46.88 0.61 3.96
N ASP A 37 -46.62 1.67 4.73
CA ASP A 37 -46.58 1.68 6.20
C ASP A 37 -47.81 1.09 6.91
N THR A 38 -48.98 1.15 6.26
CA THR A 38 -50.26 0.73 6.83
C THR A 38 -50.87 -0.50 6.14
N ILE A 39 -50.21 -1.05 5.12
CA ILE A 39 -50.74 -2.09 4.23
C ILE A 39 -49.83 -3.30 4.31
N CYS A 40 -50.40 -4.49 4.50
CA CYS A 40 -49.64 -5.75 4.59
C CYS A 40 -48.48 -5.70 5.62
N GLU A 41 -48.63 -4.92 6.70
CA GLU A 41 -47.59 -4.70 7.73
C GLU A 41 -46.27 -4.10 7.19
N GLY A 42 -46.33 -3.37 6.06
CA GLY A 42 -45.15 -2.82 5.39
C GLY A 42 -44.53 -3.76 4.35
N GLU A 43 -45.10 -4.94 4.13
CA GLU A 43 -44.65 -5.90 3.12
C GLU A 43 -45.13 -5.54 1.72
N ASP A 44 -44.44 -6.09 0.71
CA ASP A 44 -44.85 -6.00 -0.70
C ASP A 44 -46.28 -6.51 -0.90
N TRP A 45 -47.00 -5.94 -1.86
CA TRP A 45 -48.37 -6.35 -2.16
C TRP A 45 -48.76 -6.13 -3.61
N ILE A 46 -49.70 -6.96 -4.08
CA ILE A 46 -50.24 -6.95 -5.44
C ILE A 46 -51.76 -6.82 -5.33
N GLU A 47 -52.36 -5.93 -6.11
CA GLU A 47 -53.81 -5.83 -6.22
C GLU A 47 -54.32 -6.36 -7.56
N LEU A 48 -55.35 -7.20 -7.50
CA LEU A 48 -56.17 -7.57 -8.64
C LEU A 48 -57.49 -6.78 -8.65
N PHE A 49 -57.94 -6.37 -9.83
CA PHE A 49 -59.24 -5.73 -10.04
C PHE A 49 -60.04 -6.46 -11.12
N ASN A 50 -61.34 -6.65 -10.87
CA ASN A 50 -62.29 -7.14 -11.87
C ASN A 50 -63.01 -5.94 -12.52
N ASP A 51 -62.65 -5.59 -13.76
CA ASP A 51 -63.28 -4.45 -14.44
C ASP A 51 -64.61 -4.76 -15.14
N SER A 52 -65.02 -6.03 -15.10
CA SER A 52 -66.32 -6.47 -15.60
C SER A 52 -67.46 -6.20 -14.61
N THR A 53 -68.70 -6.32 -15.06
CA THR A 53 -69.89 -6.25 -14.20
C THR A 53 -70.25 -7.59 -13.54
N ASP A 54 -69.62 -8.69 -13.96
CA ASP A 54 -69.95 -10.05 -13.53
C ASP A 54 -68.87 -10.59 -12.57
N ALA A 55 -69.23 -11.59 -11.76
CA ALA A 55 -68.26 -12.24 -10.88
C ALA A 55 -67.36 -13.20 -11.69
N VAL A 56 -66.04 -13.06 -11.53
CA VAL A 56 -65.06 -13.97 -12.14
C VAL A 56 -64.60 -14.99 -11.10
N VAL A 57 -64.62 -16.27 -11.49
CA VAL A 57 -64.09 -17.38 -10.68
C VAL A 57 -62.61 -17.54 -11.02
N LEU A 58 -61.75 -17.47 -9.99
CA LEU A 58 -60.29 -17.54 -10.10
C LEU A 58 -59.74 -18.96 -9.92
N ASP A 59 -60.60 -19.98 -9.76
CA ASP A 59 -60.21 -21.37 -9.54
C ASP A 59 -59.14 -21.85 -10.55
N GLY A 60 -57.94 -22.15 -10.04
CA GLY A 60 -56.80 -22.62 -10.83
C GLY A 60 -56.04 -21.54 -11.60
N TYR A 61 -56.35 -20.26 -11.45
CA TYR A 61 -55.48 -19.17 -11.90
C TYR A 61 -54.15 -19.21 -11.14
N ILE A 62 -53.08 -18.72 -11.77
CA ILE A 62 -51.73 -18.69 -11.18
C ILE A 62 -51.21 -17.26 -11.24
N LEU A 63 -50.83 -16.70 -10.08
CA LEU A 63 -50.11 -15.42 -9.98
C LEU A 63 -48.66 -15.70 -9.59
N HIS A 64 -47.71 -15.16 -10.36
CA HIS A 64 -46.28 -15.44 -10.21
C HIS A 64 -45.40 -14.24 -10.58
N ASP A 65 -44.12 -14.31 -10.21
CA ASP A 65 -43.02 -13.40 -10.59
C ASP A 65 -42.22 -13.97 -11.80
N ASP A 66 -41.05 -13.40 -12.11
CA ASP A 66 -40.16 -13.91 -13.16
C ASP A 66 -39.28 -15.11 -12.75
N GLU A 67 -39.37 -15.61 -11.51
CA GLU A 67 -38.74 -16.88 -11.11
C GLU A 67 -39.56 -18.11 -11.53
N TYR A 68 -40.85 -17.96 -11.84
CA TYR A 68 -41.69 -19.06 -12.35
C TYR A 68 -41.53 -19.27 -13.87
N PRO A 69 -41.40 -20.51 -14.38
CA PRO A 69 -41.50 -21.80 -13.69
C PRO A 69 -40.13 -22.41 -13.35
N VAL A 70 -39.10 -21.60 -13.10
CA VAL A 70 -37.77 -22.08 -12.68
C VAL A 70 -37.82 -22.56 -11.23
N GLU A 71 -38.47 -21.79 -10.34
CA GLU A 71 -38.73 -22.16 -8.95
C GLU A 71 -40.22 -22.43 -8.68
N VAL A 72 -40.64 -23.66 -8.99
CA VAL A 72 -42.04 -24.11 -8.79
C VAL A 72 -42.35 -24.34 -7.30
N GLY A 73 -43.46 -23.78 -6.83
CA GLY A 73 -43.97 -23.89 -5.45
C GLY A 73 -44.02 -22.56 -4.68
N LYS A 74 -43.48 -21.47 -5.26
CA LYS A 74 -43.57 -20.09 -4.73
C LYS A 74 -44.80 -19.33 -5.26
N GLU A 75 -45.32 -19.72 -6.42
CA GLU A 75 -46.48 -19.09 -7.07
C GLU A 75 -47.78 -19.23 -6.25
N LEU A 76 -48.68 -18.25 -6.38
CA LEU A 76 -50.03 -18.34 -5.84
C LEU A 76 -50.94 -19.02 -6.86
N THR A 77 -51.28 -20.29 -6.63
CA THR A 77 -52.39 -20.95 -7.33
C THR A 77 -53.69 -20.75 -6.56
N PHE A 78 -54.68 -20.09 -7.16
CA PHE A 78 -55.95 -19.78 -6.51
C PHE A 78 -56.81 -21.04 -6.28
N SER A 79 -57.21 -21.27 -5.02
CA SER A 79 -57.98 -22.43 -4.61
C SER A 79 -59.43 -22.43 -5.12
N VAL A 80 -60.02 -23.63 -5.26
CA VAL A 80 -61.40 -23.84 -5.70
C VAL A 80 -62.40 -23.11 -4.79
N GLY A 81 -63.28 -22.31 -5.39
CA GLY A 81 -64.26 -21.45 -4.73
C GLY A 81 -63.85 -19.98 -4.61
N THR A 82 -62.68 -19.59 -5.12
CA THR A 82 -62.25 -18.18 -5.11
C THR A 82 -62.97 -17.40 -6.22
N SER A 83 -63.68 -16.33 -5.87
CA SER A 83 -64.32 -15.47 -6.87
C SER A 83 -64.26 -14.00 -6.49
N LEU A 84 -64.04 -13.14 -7.50
CA LEU A 84 -64.01 -11.69 -7.35
C LEU A 84 -65.22 -11.08 -8.06
N LEU A 85 -66.06 -10.34 -7.32
CA LEU A 85 -67.26 -9.70 -7.86
C LEU A 85 -66.90 -8.64 -8.91
N GLY A 86 -67.83 -8.33 -9.82
CA GLY A 86 -67.65 -7.26 -10.79
C GLY A 86 -67.46 -5.90 -10.12
N GLY A 87 -66.42 -5.16 -10.53
CA GLY A 87 -66.00 -3.90 -9.92
C GLY A 87 -65.37 -4.02 -8.52
N ALA A 88 -64.98 -5.22 -8.09
CA ALA A 88 -64.29 -5.44 -6.81
C ALA A 88 -62.77 -5.57 -6.97
N TYR A 89 -62.08 -5.24 -5.88
CA TYR A 89 -60.63 -5.27 -5.71
C TYR A 89 -60.24 -6.43 -4.77
N LEU A 90 -59.03 -6.97 -4.97
CA LEU A 90 -58.43 -8.00 -4.14
C LEU A 90 -56.95 -7.67 -3.91
N VAL A 91 -56.63 -7.16 -2.73
CA VAL A 91 -55.26 -6.90 -2.29
C VAL A 91 -54.67 -8.19 -1.72
N LEU A 92 -53.47 -8.53 -2.18
CA LEU A 92 -52.74 -9.76 -1.88
C LEU A 92 -51.40 -9.37 -1.24
N CYS A 93 -51.16 -9.80 0.00
CA CYS A 93 -49.91 -9.51 0.69
C CYS A 93 -48.85 -10.56 0.33
N CYS A 94 -47.66 -10.14 -0.11
CA CYS A 94 -46.56 -11.01 -0.46
C CYS A 94 -45.80 -11.47 0.81
N ASN A 95 -46.43 -12.34 1.59
CA ASN A 95 -45.87 -12.91 2.81
C ASN A 95 -46.30 -14.39 3.01
N ASP A 96 -45.44 -15.19 3.63
CA ASP A 96 -45.72 -16.62 3.92
C ASP A 96 -46.47 -16.81 5.26
N ASN A 97 -47.04 -15.73 5.82
CA ASN A 97 -47.50 -15.70 7.21
C ASN A 97 -48.91 -16.30 7.43
N ASP A 98 -49.85 -16.18 6.47
CA ASP A 98 -51.29 -16.44 6.71
C ASP A 98 -51.93 -17.55 5.86
N GLY A 99 -51.35 -17.92 4.72
CA GLY A 99 -51.74 -19.11 3.94
C GLY A 99 -52.98 -19.01 3.03
N ILE A 100 -53.03 -19.95 2.07
CA ILE A 100 -54.07 -20.21 1.04
C ILE A 100 -54.30 -19.10 0.00
N ILE A 101 -54.32 -17.80 0.35
CA ILE A 101 -54.67 -16.72 -0.60
C ILE A 101 -53.58 -15.66 -0.83
N ASN A 102 -52.42 -15.76 -0.19
CA ASN A 102 -51.31 -14.81 -0.35
C ASN A 102 -50.18 -15.38 -1.22
N PRO A 103 -49.52 -14.55 -2.07
CA PRO A 103 -48.26 -14.89 -2.73
C PRO A 103 -47.15 -15.21 -1.73
N LYS A 104 -46.37 -16.26 -2.02
CA LYS A 104 -45.20 -16.64 -1.23
C LYS A 104 -43.89 -16.06 -1.75
N PHE A 105 -43.91 -15.53 -2.97
CA PHE A 105 -42.82 -14.73 -3.53
C PHE A 105 -42.90 -13.28 -3.03
N LYS A 106 -41.74 -12.61 -2.99
CA LYS A 106 -41.61 -11.16 -2.79
C LYS A 106 -41.61 -10.45 -4.13
N VAL A 107 -41.94 -9.17 -4.19
CA VAL A 107 -41.87 -8.40 -5.44
C VAL A 107 -40.62 -7.53 -5.39
N GLY A 108 -39.57 -7.97 -6.06
CA GLY A 108 -38.39 -7.17 -6.29
C GLY A 108 -38.68 -5.96 -7.20
N LYS A 109 -37.83 -4.94 -7.08
CA LYS A 109 -38.00 -3.65 -7.76
C LYS A 109 -37.95 -3.70 -9.28
N SER A 110 -37.56 -4.84 -9.86
CA SER A 110 -37.31 -5.05 -11.28
C SER A 110 -38.05 -6.26 -11.85
N ASP A 111 -38.98 -6.82 -11.09
CA ASP A 111 -39.59 -8.11 -11.35
C ASP A 111 -40.74 -7.97 -12.35
N THR A 112 -41.27 -9.09 -12.84
CA THR A 112 -42.46 -9.14 -13.71
C THR A 112 -43.57 -9.96 -13.08
N VAL A 113 -44.56 -9.29 -12.49
CA VAL A 113 -45.74 -9.96 -11.93
C VAL A 113 -46.69 -10.34 -13.07
N THR A 114 -47.09 -11.61 -13.12
CA THR A 114 -47.93 -12.16 -14.19
C THR A 114 -49.05 -13.03 -13.63
N LEU A 115 -50.26 -12.83 -14.16
CA LEU A 115 -51.46 -13.61 -13.86
C LEU A 115 -51.82 -14.48 -15.07
N LEU A 116 -51.88 -15.80 -14.85
CA LEU A 116 -52.31 -16.81 -15.81
C LEU A 116 -53.72 -17.31 -15.49
N ASP A 117 -54.49 -17.67 -16.52
CA ASP A 117 -55.73 -18.43 -16.36
C ASP A 117 -55.46 -19.92 -16.05
N SER A 118 -56.51 -20.67 -15.74
CA SER A 118 -56.44 -22.11 -15.46
C SER A 118 -56.05 -23.00 -16.66
N SER A 119 -55.83 -22.40 -17.84
CA SER A 119 -55.27 -23.06 -19.03
C SER A 119 -53.82 -22.65 -19.31
N GLY A 120 -53.23 -21.76 -18.50
CA GLY A 120 -51.87 -21.24 -18.63
C GLY A 120 -51.72 -20.06 -19.60
N ASN A 121 -52.80 -19.41 -20.03
CA ASN A 121 -52.72 -18.20 -20.85
C ASN A 121 -52.51 -16.96 -19.98
N VAL A 122 -51.68 -16.00 -20.43
CA VAL A 122 -51.52 -14.71 -19.75
C VAL A 122 -52.81 -13.91 -19.83
N VAL A 123 -53.37 -13.57 -18.66
CA VAL A 123 -54.55 -12.72 -18.48
C VAL A 123 -54.12 -11.27 -18.23
N SER A 124 -53.07 -11.09 -17.41
CA SER A 124 -52.53 -9.78 -17.08
C SER A 124 -51.05 -9.90 -16.71
N THR A 125 -50.28 -8.84 -16.95
CA THR A 125 -48.89 -8.75 -16.51
C THR A 125 -48.57 -7.29 -16.18
N SER A 126 -47.65 -7.06 -15.25
CA SER A 126 -47.08 -5.73 -15.00
C SER A 126 -46.12 -5.28 -16.10
N GLY A 127 -45.59 -6.23 -16.89
CA GLY A 127 -44.30 -6.04 -17.53
C GLY A 127 -43.19 -5.92 -16.48
N LYS A 128 -41.96 -5.65 -16.94
CA LYS A 128 -40.82 -5.50 -16.02
C LYS A 128 -40.92 -4.17 -15.25
N LEU A 129 -40.91 -4.21 -13.92
CA LEU A 129 -40.90 -2.99 -13.12
C LEU A 129 -39.60 -2.17 -13.36
N PRO A 130 -39.62 -0.82 -13.32
CA PRO A 130 -38.49 0.02 -13.77
C PRO A 130 -37.20 -0.03 -12.91
N GLY A 131 -37.21 -0.69 -11.74
CA GLY A 131 -36.06 -0.69 -10.84
C GLY A 131 -35.96 0.50 -9.88
N LEU A 132 -37.02 1.31 -9.76
CA LEU A 132 -37.10 2.54 -8.97
C LEU A 132 -38.00 2.41 -7.71
N GLY A 133 -38.09 1.20 -7.16
CA GLY A 133 -38.95 0.90 -6.01
C GLY A 133 -38.58 1.65 -4.72
N GLU A 134 -39.60 2.19 -4.04
CA GLU A 134 -39.49 2.98 -2.81
C GLU A 134 -40.68 2.68 -1.89
N ALA A 135 -40.48 2.70 -0.57
CA ALA A 135 -41.54 2.44 0.39
C ALA A 135 -42.63 3.53 0.33
N ASN A 136 -43.90 3.13 0.46
CA ASN A 136 -45.09 3.98 0.24
C ASN A 136 -45.25 4.53 -1.18
N VAL A 137 -44.57 3.94 -2.16
CA VAL A 137 -44.68 4.29 -3.57
C VAL A 137 -45.05 3.04 -4.35
N THR A 138 -46.08 3.13 -5.20
CA THR A 138 -46.64 1.98 -5.92
C THR A 138 -46.59 2.17 -7.42
N TYR A 139 -46.68 1.09 -8.17
CA TYR A 139 -46.92 1.09 -9.61
C TYR A 139 -48.39 0.81 -9.86
N ALA A 140 -49.14 1.86 -10.18
CA ALA A 140 -50.57 1.81 -10.41
C ALA A 140 -50.89 1.90 -11.91
N LEU A 141 -51.85 1.10 -12.37
CA LEU A 141 -52.32 1.16 -13.75
C LEU A 141 -53.06 2.49 -14.01
N ASN A 142 -52.61 3.25 -15.00
CA ASN A 142 -53.20 4.53 -15.37
C ASN A 142 -54.40 4.37 -16.33
N ALA A 143 -55.06 5.49 -16.66
CA ALA A 143 -56.21 5.52 -17.58
C ALA A 143 -55.88 5.19 -19.06
N LEU A 144 -54.61 5.03 -19.41
CA LEU A 144 -54.12 4.56 -20.72
C LEU A 144 -53.77 3.06 -20.73
N GLY A 145 -53.82 2.38 -19.57
CA GLY A 145 -53.42 0.99 -19.42
C GLY A 145 -51.92 0.79 -19.20
N GLU A 146 -51.20 1.82 -18.76
CA GLU A 146 -49.75 1.79 -18.49
C GLU A 146 -49.51 1.81 -16.97
N TYR A 147 -48.56 1.02 -16.46
CA TYR A 147 -48.14 1.13 -15.07
C TYR A 147 -47.29 2.38 -14.88
N VAL A 148 -47.68 3.24 -13.96
CA VAL A 148 -46.94 4.44 -13.59
C VAL A 148 -46.73 4.50 -12.10
N GLN A 149 -45.58 5.06 -11.69
CA GLN A 149 -45.27 5.24 -10.28
C GLN A 149 -46.18 6.31 -9.66
N THR A 150 -46.80 6.03 -8.51
CA THR A 150 -47.64 6.97 -7.75
C THR A 150 -47.22 7.03 -6.28
N LEU A 151 -47.25 8.24 -5.71
CA LEU A 151 -47.03 8.52 -4.29
C LEU A 151 -48.25 8.26 -3.39
N THR A 152 -49.38 7.85 -3.97
CA THR A 152 -50.62 7.58 -3.23
C THR A 152 -50.99 6.12 -3.45
N PRO A 153 -50.58 5.22 -2.55
CA PRO A 153 -51.07 3.85 -2.54
C PRO A 153 -52.61 3.83 -2.44
N THR A 154 -53.29 3.06 -3.30
CA THR A 154 -54.76 3.00 -3.37
C THR A 154 -55.40 1.61 -3.17
N PRO A 155 -54.95 0.80 -2.19
CA PRO A 155 -55.46 -0.55 -1.97
C PRO A 155 -56.97 -0.57 -1.66
N GLY A 156 -57.71 -1.37 -2.44
CA GLY A 156 -59.15 -1.56 -2.35
C GLY A 156 -60.00 -0.50 -3.06
N GLU A 157 -59.38 0.47 -3.74
CA GLU A 157 -60.02 1.69 -4.23
C GLU A 157 -59.57 2.05 -5.67
N LEU A 158 -60.15 3.09 -6.26
CA LEU A 158 -59.76 3.55 -7.59
C LEU A 158 -58.39 4.24 -7.59
N ASN A 159 -57.47 3.75 -8.43
CA ASN A 159 -56.12 4.29 -8.64
C ASN A 159 -56.07 5.83 -8.71
N VAL A 160 -55.34 6.45 -7.78
CA VAL A 160 -55.07 7.90 -7.78
C VAL A 160 -53.60 8.13 -8.16
N ILE A 161 -53.37 8.52 -9.42
CA ILE A 161 -52.03 8.80 -9.92
C ILE A 161 -51.55 10.16 -9.40
N THR A 162 -50.53 10.13 -8.55
CA THR A 162 -49.85 11.30 -7.98
C THR A 162 -48.35 11.20 -8.22
N SER A 163 -47.80 12.13 -9.01
CA SER A 163 -46.36 12.20 -9.25
C SER A 163 -45.62 12.83 -8.06
N LYS A 164 -44.36 12.44 -7.86
CA LYS A 164 -43.43 13.24 -7.05
C LYS A 164 -43.44 14.71 -7.50
N PRO A 165 -43.42 15.68 -6.58
CA PRO A 165 -43.10 17.06 -6.93
C PRO A 165 -41.71 17.07 -7.59
N LEU A 166 -41.59 17.72 -8.75
CA LEU A 166 -40.30 17.91 -9.40
C LEU A 166 -39.36 18.65 -8.44
N LYS A 167 -38.28 17.98 -7.99
CA LYS A 167 -37.23 18.63 -7.20
C LYS A 167 -36.60 19.74 -8.04
N ASP A 168 -36.50 20.96 -7.49
CA ASP A 168 -35.65 21.98 -8.07
C ASP A 168 -34.20 21.67 -7.70
N LEU A 169 -33.59 20.75 -8.45
CA LEU A 169 -32.21 20.30 -8.24
C LEU A 169 -31.20 21.46 -8.27
N ARG A 170 -31.51 22.56 -8.96
CA ARG A 170 -30.67 23.76 -8.99
C ARG A 170 -30.80 24.56 -7.69
N ALA A 171 -32.01 24.74 -7.17
CA ALA A 171 -32.21 25.34 -5.85
C ALA A 171 -31.54 24.50 -4.75
N GLN A 172 -31.78 23.18 -4.75
CA GLN A 172 -31.16 22.23 -3.82
C GLN A 172 -29.62 22.29 -3.87
N ASN A 173 -29.02 22.29 -5.06
CA ASN A 173 -27.58 22.48 -5.18
C ASN A 173 -27.12 23.85 -4.62
N SER A 174 -27.90 24.91 -4.80
CA SER A 174 -27.55 26.26 -4.34
C SER A 174 -27.52 26.40 -2.81
N GLU A 175 -28.32 25.61 -2.07
CA GLU A 175 -28.30 25.58 -0.60
C GLU A 175 -26.89 25.26 -0.05
N GLY A 176 -26.20 24.32 -0.70
CA GLY A 176 -24.90 23.84 -0.25
C GLY A 176 -23.72 24.76 -0.56
N SER A 177 -23.84 25.77 -1.44
CA SER A 177 -22.68 26.58 -1.86
C SER A 177 -22.03 27.36 -0.71
N SER A 178 -22.86 27.92 0.19
CA SER A 178 -22.38 28.56 1.42
C SER A 178 -21.88 27.52 2.42
N PHE A 179 -22.59 26.41 2.59
CA PHE A 179 -22.19 25.36 3.53
C PHE A 179 -20.81 24.80 3.19
N PHE A 180 -20.59 24.32 1.97
CA PHE A 180 -19.31 23.76 1.54
C PHE A 180 -18.20 24.79 1.30
N SER A 181 -18.48 26.09 1.47
CA SER A 181 -17.58 27.19 1.13
C SER A 181 -17.01 27.04 -0.30
N MET A 182 -17.88 26.72 -1.28
CA MET A 182 -17.48 26.29 -2.62
C MET A 182 -18.52 26.68 -3.69
N ASP A 183 -18.07 27.38 -4.73
CA ASP A 183 -18.86 27.67 -5.94
C ASP A 183 -18.77 26.55 -7.00
N GLU A 184 -19.50 26.72 -8.12
CA GLU A 184 -19.50 25.75 -9.24
C GLU A 184 -18.13 25.56 -9.92
N LYS A 185 -17.11 26.37 -9.59
CA LYS A 185 -15.74 26.31 -10.12
C LYS A 185 -14.70 25.95 -9.06
N GLY A 186 -15.15 25.48 -7.89
CA GLY A 186 -14.26 25.14 -6.77
C GLY A 186 -13.64 26.34 -6.05
N SER A 187 -14.12 27.57 -6.30
CA SER A 187 -13.62 28.78 -5.65
C SER A 187 -14.31 29.00 -4.30
N PRO A 188 -13.65 29.66 -3.32
CA PRO A 188 -14.18 29.80 -1.98
C PRO A 188 -15.42 30.72 -1.93
N VAL A 189 -16.41 30.30 -1.15
CA VAL A 189 -17.64 31.07 -0.84
C VAL A 189 -17.69 31.31 0.67
N SER A 190 -18.09 32.50 1.10
CA SER A 190 -18.23 32.84 2.52
C SER A 190 -19.60 32.45 3.08
N GLY A 191 -19.66 32.19 4.39
CA GLY A 191 -20.92 32.03 5.14
C GLY A 191 -20.91 30.97 6.24
N PHE A 192 -19.84 30.18 6.33
CA PHE A 192 -19.57 29.25 7.44
C PHE A 192 -18.09 29.30 7.81
N ASP A 193 -17.78 28.81 9.02
CA ASP A 193 -16.40 28.63 9.49
C ASP A 193 -15.67 27.54 8.65
N ALA A 194 -14.33 27.51 8.70
CA ALA A 194 -13.52 26.49 8.01
C ALA A 194 -13.85 25.05 8.48
N VAL A 195 -14.10 24.89 9.79
CA VAL A 195 -14.59 23.64 10.42
C VAL A 195 -15.91 23.94 11.11
N VAL A 196 -16.88 23.03 10.99
CA VAL A 196 -18.16 23.08 11.73
C VAL A 196 -18.34 21.83 12.58
N ASP A 197 -19.19 21.92 13.60
CA ASP A 197 -19.52 20.77 14.42
C ASP A 197 -20.79 20.10 13.87
N LEU A 198 -20.73 18.80 13.64
CA LEU A 198 -21.86 17.96 13.25
C LEU A 198 -22.17 16.98 14.38
N TYR A 199 -23.42 16.93 14.81
CA TYR A 199 -23.90 16.08 15.90
C TYR A 199 -24.90 15.05 15.39
N ALA A 200 -24.81 13.84 15.91
CA ALA A 200 -25.83 12.79 15.83
C ALA A 200 -26.26 12.38 17.26
N GLU A 201 -27.57 12.42 17.53
CA GLU A 201 -28.18 11.90 18.76
C GLU A 201 -28.80 10.53 18.46
N VAL A 202 -28.36 9.48 19.15
CA VAL A 202 -28.68 8.07 18.87
C VAL A 202 -29.01 7.30 20.14
N ASP A 203 -29.75 6.19 20.02
CA ASP A 203 -29.97 5.30 21.15
C ASP A 203 -28.65 4.70 21.67
N ALA A 204 -28.52 4.59 22.99
CA ALA A 204 -27.30 4.13 23.63
C ALA A 204 -27.04 2.62 23.45
N GLY A 205 -28.10 1.82 23.28
CA GLY A 205 -28.01 0.39 22.95
C GLY A 205 -27.55 0.17 21.52
N ASP A 206 -28.19 0.84 20.56
CA ASP A 206 -27.83 0.76 19.14
C ASP A 206 -26.40 1.25 18.88
N TRP A 207 -25.99 2.34 19.55
CA TRP A 207 -24.61 2.84 19.50
C TRP A 207 -23.59 1.85 20.06
N ALA A 208 -23.93 1.15 21.15
CA ALA A 208 -23.08 0.12 21.72
C ALA A 208 -22.95 -1.11 20.78
N ILE A 209 -24.03 -1.50 20.10
CA ILE A 209 -24.02 -2.59 19.10
C ILE A 209 -23.14 -2.19 17.90
N LEU A 210 -23.32 -0.99 17.34
CA LEU A 210 -22.51 -0.50 16.24
C LEU A 210 -21.02 -0.44 16.60
N ARG A 211 -20.66 0.01 17.81
CA ARG A 211 -19.26 0.03 18.30
C ARG A 211 -18.67 -1.36 18.52
N LEU A 212 -19.48 -2.37 18.81
CA LEU A 212 -19.01 -3.76 18.95
C LEU A 212 -18.82 -4.46 17.59
N ASN A 213 -19.63 -4.10 16.58
CA ASN A 213 -19.67 -4.72 15.26
C ASN A 213 -19.47 -3.72 14.08
N PRO A 214 -18.50 -2.78 14.12
CA PRO A 214 -18.38 -1.71 13.12
C PRO A 214 -18.04 -2.19 11.70
N TYR A 215 -17.55 -3.43 11.56
CA TYR A 215 -17.25 -4.08 10.28
C TYR A 215 -18.51 -4.56 9.52
N ALA A 216 -19.67 -4.62 10.19
CA ALA A 216 -20.91 -5.12 9.60
C ALA A 216 -21.58 -4.15 8.61
N GLU A 217 -21.26 -2.84 8.69
CA GLU A 217 -21.91 -1.76 7.91
C GLU A 217 -23.45 -1.73 8.05
N THR A 218 -23.99 -2.04 9.23
CA THR A 218 -25.43 -1.96 9.52
C THR A 218 -25.87 -0.54 9.90
N TYR A 219 -27.11 -0.17 9.56
CA TYR A 219 -27.69 1.12 9.96
C TYR A 219 -28.21 1.08 11.40
N ILE A 220 -28.05 2.21 12.08
CA ILE A 220 -28.77 2.57 13.31
C ILE A 220 -29.49 3.90 13.09
N ASP A 221 -30.59 4.11 13.79
CA ASP A 221 -31.39 5.33 13.68
C ASP A 221 -30.73 6.50 14.42
N VAL A 222 -30.87 7.69 13.84
CA VAL A 222 -30.40 8.96 14.39
C VAL A 222 -31.61 9.83 14.68
N GLN A 223 -31.90 10.00 15.96
CA GLN A 223 -33.07 10.75 16.46
C GLN A 223 -32.98 12.22 16.06
N THR A 224 -31.78 12.81 16.15
CA THR A 224 -31.52 14.21 15.82
C THR A 224 -30.19 14.35 15.10
N PHE A 225 -30.18 15.05 13.96
CA PHE A 225 -28.96 15.61 13.37
C PHE A 225 -28.92 17.13 13.59
N LYS A 226 -27.73 17.66 13.90
CA LYS A 226 -27.53 19.08 14.22
C LYS A 226 -26.17 19.58 13.70
N VAL A 227 -26.15 20.77 13.12
CA VAL A 227 -24.91 21.50 12.77
C VAL A 227 -24.77 22.74 13.62
N LYS A 228 -23.54 23.00 14.10
CA LYS A 228 -23.21 24.18 14.90
C LYS A 228 -21.97 24.89 14.35
N SER A 229 -22.01 26.22 14.38
CA SER A 229 -20.98 27.10 13.83
C SER A 229 -21.07 28.48 14.48
N SER A 230 -19.94 29.21 14.54
CA SER A 230 -19.91 30.60 15.01
C SER A 230 -20.79 31.53 14.17
N THR A 231 -20.98 31.21 12.87
CA THR A 231 -21.69 32.07 11.93
C THR A 231 -23.22 31.89 11.97
N ILE A 232 -23.71 30.65 12.12
CA ILE A 232 -25.16 30.34 12.14
C ILE A 232 -25.73 30.05 13.53
N GLY A 233 -24.88 29.88 14.55
CA GLY A 233 -25.29 29.36 15.84
C GLY A 233 -25.52 27.85 15.76
N GLU A 234 -26.79 27.43 15.78
CA GLU A 234 -27.21 26.03 15.82
C GLU A 234 -28.37 25.81 14.84
N HIS A 235 -28.28 24.76 14.01
CA HIS A 235 -29.33 24.32 13.10
C HIS A 235 -29.60 22.83 13.34
N ILE A 236 -30.83 22.52 13.71
CA ILE A 236 -31.32 21.16 14.02
C ILE A 236 -32.23 20.72 12.87
N LEU A 237 -32.02 19.50 12.34
CA LEU A 237 -32.91 18.94 11.33
C LEU A 237 -34.24 18.51 11.96
N PRO A 238 -35.40 18.82 11.34
CA PRO A 238 -36.72 18.58 11.94
C PRO A 238 -37.19 17.11 11.93
N SER A 239 -36.58 16.25 11.12
CA SER A 239 -36.87 14.81 11.05
C SER A 239 -35.65 13.98 11.44
N PRO A 240 -35.84 12.80 12.09
CA PRO A 240 -34.80 11.79 12.23
C PRO A 240 -34.19 11.37 10.90
N GLY A 241 -33.02 10.75 10.98
CA GLY A 241 -32.35 10.08 9.86
C GLY A 241 -31.72 8.77 10.34
N ARG A 242 -30.68 8.29 9.65
CA ARG A 242 -29.90 7.10 10.05
C ARG A 242 -28.41 7.24 9.74
N MET A 243 -27.59 6.43 10.39
CA MET A 243 -26.16 6.35 10.09
C MET A 243 -25.63 4.92 10.17
N ARG A 244 -24.52 4.68 9.49
CA ARG A 244 -23.77 3.42 9.55
C ARG A 244 -22.30 3.64 9.28
N THR A 245 -21.46 2.72 9.72
CA THR A 245 -20.07 2.65 9.24
C THR A 245 -20.01 2.38 7.73
N ARG A 246 -18.95 2.84 7.06
CA ARG A 246 -18.70 2.60 5.63
C ARG A 246 -17.23 2.75 5.28
N GLY A 247 -16.62 1.70 4.75
CA GLY A 247 -15.29 1.77 4.15
C GLY A 247 -14.74 0.39 3.83
N GLN A 248 -13.53 0.36 3.28
CA GLN A 248 -12.75 -0.85 3.06
C GLN A 248 -11.51 -0.77 3.98
N SER A 249 -10.34 -0.40 3.45
CA SER A 249 -9.14 -0.07 4.25
C SER A 249 -9.43 1.02 5.30
N THR A 250 -10.12 2.08 4.90
CA THR A 250 -10.49 3.23 5.75
C THR A 250 -11.38 2.87 6.94
N LEU A 251 -12.11 1.74 6.89
CA LEU A 251 -12.90 1.21 8.01
C LEU A 251 -12.12 0.14 8.78
N PHE A 252 -11.49 -0.79 8.07
CA PHE A 252 -10.72 -1.88 8.67
C PHE A 252 -9.56 -1.38 9.54
N TYR A 253 -8.73 -0.48 9.00
CA TYR A 253 -7.51 0.00 9.64
C TYR A 253 -7.75 0.64 11.01
N PRO A 254 -8.66 1.64 11.19
CA PRO A 254 -8.94 2.18 12.51
C PRO A 254 -9.44 1.14 13.50
N ILE A 255 -10.29 0.18 13.10
CA ILE A 255 -10.76 -0.89 14.00
C ILE A 255 -9.57 -1.76 14.47
N CYS A 256 -8.70 -2.18 13.54
CA CYS A 256 -7.51 -2.97 13.87
C CYS A 256 -6.50 -2.21 14.74
N MET A 257 -6.42 -0.88 14.58
CA MET A 257 -5.62 0.03 15.40
C MET A 257 -6.33 0.50 16.69
N GLY A 258 -7.45 -0.13 17.08
CA GLY A 258 -8.14 0.14 18.33
C GLY A 258 -8.85 1.50 18.41
N SER A 259 -9.09 2.12 17.26
CA SER A 259 -9.75 3.42 17.13
C SER A 259 -11.27 3.30 16.99
N GLU A 260 -11.97 4.28 17.55
CA GLU A 260 -13.40 4.46 17.38
C GLU A 260 -13.73 5.51 16.30
N ALA A 261 -12.73 6.27 15.83
CA ALA A 261 -12.84 7.24 14.75
C ALA A 261 -12.90 6.53 13.39
N VAL A 262 -14.00 5.83 13.15
CA VAL A 262 -14.30 5.10 11.90
C VAL A 262 -15.08 5.98 10.91
N PRO A 263 -15.03 5.71 9.59
CA PRO A 263 -15.81 6.42 8.58
C PRO A 263 -17.29 5.98 8.55
N PHE A 264 -18.19 6.92 8.19
CA PHE A 264 -19.65 6.71 8.18
C PHE A 264 -20.31 7.07 6.83
N LYS A 265 -21.47 6.44 6.52
CA LYS A 265 -22.52 7.05 5.68
C LYS A 265 -23.60 7.62 6.59
N LEU A 266 -23.95 8.88 6.38
CA LEU A 266 -25.08 9.57 7.01
C LEU A 266 -26.20 9.69 5.97
N ASP A 267 -27.44 9.47 6.40
CA ASP A 267 -28.63 9.56 5.56
C ASP A 267 -29.67 10.42 6.29
N PHE A 268 -29.82 11.66 5.82
CA PHE A 268 -30.70 12.67 6.41
C PHE A 268 -32.14 12.57 5.88
N ALA A 269 -32.33 11.86 4.76
CA ALA A 269 -33.58 11.77 4.03
C ALA A 269 -34.32 10.43 4.26
N SER A 270 -33.76 9.53 5.08
CA SER A 270 -34.29 8.17 5.27
C SER A 270 -35.70 8.08 5.84
N VAL A 271 -36.13 9.07 6.61
CA VAL A 271 -37.50 9.17 7.17
C VAL A 271 -38.33 10.22 6.43
N ASN A 272 -37.70 11.30 5.97
CA ASN A 272 -38.34 12.36 5.19
C ASN A 272 -37.54 12.61 3.91
N SER A 273 -38.02 12.09 2.79
CA SER A 273 -37.36 12.18 1.47
C SER A 273 -37.24 13.60 0.90
N SER A 274 -37.85 14.60 1.56
CA SER A 274 -37.70 16.03 1.23
C SER A 274 -36.77 16.78 2.19
N GLN A 275 -36.22 16.12 3.22
CA GLN A 275 -35.26 16.73 4.15
C GLN A 275 -33.85 16.74 3.55
N THR A 276 -33.17 17.88 3.66
CA THR A 276 -31.77 18.05 3.29
C THR A 276 -30.97 18.72 4.41
N LEU A 277 -29.67 18.43 4.47
CA LEU A 277 -28.70 19.22 5.20
C LEU A 277 -27.97 20.14 4.20
N TYR A 278 -28.50 21.35 3.98
CA TYR A 278 -27.99 22.32 3.00
C TYR A 278 -27.90 21.71 1.58
N GLY A 279 -29.01 21.16 1.10
CA GLY A 279 -29.12 20.44 -0.16
C GLY A 279 -28.72 18.95 -0.12
N VAL A 280 -27.98 18.51 0.90
CA VAL A 280 -27.46 17.15 1.01
C VAL A 280 -28.49 16.19 1.62
N GLU A 281 -28.92 15.17 0.88
CA GLU A 281 -29.80 14.09 1.34
C GLU A 281 -29.00 12.99 2.05
N SER A 282 -27.80 12.65 1.54
CA SER A 282 -26.86 11.74 2.20
C SER A 282 -25.39 12.12 2.00
N ALA A 283 -24.54 11.75 2.96
CA ALA A 283 -23.14 12.17 3.02
C ALA A 283 -22.22 11.04 3.50
N TYR A 284 -20.93 11.19 3.21
CA TYR A 284 -19.85 10.38 3.78
C TYR A 284 -19.06 11.21 4.79
N LEU A 285 -18.73 10.60 5.94
CA LEU A 285 -17.67 11.06 6.83
C LEU A 285 -16.41 10.26 6.50
N ARG A 286 -15.45 10.90 5.84
CA ARG A 286 -14.18 10.31 5.43
C ARG A 286 -13.10 10.57 6.48
N THR A 287 -12.37 9.53 6.85
CA THR A 287 -11.14 9.61 7.65
C THR A 287 -9.94 9.92 6.75
N HIS A 288 -8.84 10.40 7.35
CA HIS A 288 -7.63 10.82 6.62
C HIS A 288 -6.54 9.74 6.60
N LEU A 289 -6.94 8.48 6.41
CA LEU A 289 -5.99 7.38 6.21
C LEU A 289 -5.11 7.68 4.98
N ASN A 290 -3.80 7.61 5.15
CA ASN A 290 -2.78 7.96 4.16
C ASN A 290 -2.83 9.43 3.67
N ASP A 291 -3.48 10.34 4.40
CA ASP A 291 -3.43 11.79 4.11
C ASP A 291 -2.95 12.58 5.33
N GLU A 292 -1.63 12.72 5.46
CA GLU A 292 -0.98 13.55 6.49
C GLU A 292 -1.46 15.00 6.46
N SER A 293 -1.77 15.54 5.27
CA SER A 293 -2.25 16.91 5.10
C SER A 293 -3.71 17.11 5.51
N LYS A 294 -4.50 16.03 5.51
CA LYS A 294 -5.96 16.01 5.69
C LYS A 294 -6.71 16.88 4.66
N MET A 295 -6.06 17.18 3.54
CA MET A 295 -6.51 18.12 2.52
C MET A 295 -6.69 17.50 1.13
N ARG A 296 -6.19 16.29 0.83
CA ARG A 296 -6.14 15.74 -0.54
C ARG A 296 -7.53 15.69 -1.20
N GLU A 297 -8.49 15.02 -0.55
CA GLU A 297 -9.89 14.92 -1.00
C GLU A 297 -10.55 16.31 -1.20
N TRP A 298 -10.24 17.25 -0.31
CA TRP A 298 -10.81 18.59 -0.30
C TRP A 298 -10.27 19.48 -1.42
N VAL A 299 -8.98 19.35 -1.72
CA VAL A 299 -8.26 20.03 -2.80
C VAL A 299 -8.68 19.47 -4.15
N ILE A 300 -8.66 18.15 -4.31
CA ILE A 300 -8.80 17.52 -5.62
C ILE A 300 -10.23 17.70 -6.17
N HIS A 301 -11.27 17.65 -5.32
CA HIS A 301 -12.63 17.99 -5.80
C HIS A 301 -12.82 19.46 -6.19
N ARG A 302 -12.06 20.40 -5.60
CA ARG A 302 -12.05 21.79 -6.06
C ARG A 302 -11.33 21.92 -7.41
N MET A 303 -10.23 21.19 -7.60
CA MET A 303 -9.54 21.11 -8.89
C MET A 303 -10.42 20.50 -9.99
N LEU A 304 -11.16 19.42 -9.69
CA LEU A 304 -12.13 18.80 -10.61
C LEU A 304 -13.22 19.79 -11.03
N ALA A 305 -13.82 20.52 -10.07
CA ALA A 305 -14.80 21.58 -10.36
C ALA A 305 -14.21 22.67 -11.26
N ASN A 306 -12.99 23.13 -10.97
CA ASN A 306 -12.32 24.18 -11.75
C ASN A 306 -12.01 23.74 -13.20
N PHE A 307 -11.67 22.46 -13.38
CA PHE A 307 -11.39 21.87 -14.69
C PHE A 307 -12.66 21.47 -15.48
N GLY A 308 -13.84 21.64 -14.87
CA GLY A 308 -15.13 21.29 -15.47
C GLY A 308 -15.33 19.78 -15.59
N LEU A 309 -14.93 19.04 -14.55
CA LEU A 309 -15.24 17.62 -14.36
C LEU A 309 -16.30 17.40 -13.26
N PRO A 310 -16.98 16.24 -13.28
CA PRO A 310 -17.80 15.80 -12.16
C PRO A 310 -17.01 15.80 -10.84
N HIS A 311 -17.66 16.24 -9.77
CA HIS A 311 -17.03 16.43 -8.46
C HIS A 311 -18.07 16.40 -7.33
N MET A 312 -17.61 16.08 -6.12
CA MET A 312 -18.41 16.12 -4.90
C MET A 312 -17.94 17.29 -4.04
N ARG A 313 -18.85 18.02 -3.41
CA ARG A 313 -18.44 19.08 -2.49
C ARG A 313 -18.00 18.47 -1.16
N THR A 314 -16.97 19.08 -0.57
CA THR A 314 -16.27 18.58 0.61
C THR A 314 -15.98 19.71 1.60
N ARG A 315 -16.05 19.36 2.89
CA ARG A 315 -15.90 20.27 4.04
C ARG A 315 -15.27 19.51 5.21
N HIS A 316 -14.46 20.18 6.02
CA HIS A 316 -14.00 19.63 7.30
C HIS A 316 -15.05 19.82 8.41
N VAL A 317 -15.24 18.78 9.22
CA VAL A 317 -16.16 18.77 10.37
C VAL A 317 -15.52 18.12 11.58
N ARG A 318 -15.92 18.55 12.77
CA ARG A 318 -15.83 17.71 13.98
C ARG A 318 -17.13 16.93 14.10
N PHE A 319 -17.05 15.61 14.25
CA PHE A 319 -18.24 14.76 14.39
C PHE A 319 -18.43 14.33 15.84
N HIS A 320 -19.62 14.57 16.37
CA HIS A 320 -20.04 14.24 17.72
C HIS A 320 -21.18 13.21 17.70
N VAL A 321 -21.11 12.20 18.55
CA VAL A 321 -22.19 11.23 18.76
C VAL A 321 -22.57 11.25 20.24
N ASN A 322 -23.82 11.59 20.55
CA ASN A 322 -24.29 11.81 21.93
C ASN A 322 -23.38 12.78 22.72
N ASP A 323 -23.12 13.94 22.11
CA ASP A 323 -22.19 15.02 22.53
C ASP A 323 -20.69 14.65 22.60
N ASP A 324 -20.30 13.38 22.68
CA ASP A 324 -18.90 12.94 22.66
C ASP A 324 -18.26 13.21 21.29
N LEU A 325 -17.12 13.91 21.27
CA LEU A 325 -16.32 14.13 20.05
C LEU A 325 -15.67 12.82 19.60
N LEU A 326 -16.06 12.33 18.43
CA LEU A 326 -15.53 11.09 17.86
C LEU A 326 -14.27 11.32 17.02
N GLY A 327 -14.21 12.43 16.28
CA GLY A 327 -13.05 12.76 15.46
C GLY A 327 -13.26 13.93 14.48
N PHE A 328 -12.21 14.19 13.70
CA PHE A 328 -12.13 15.21 12.66
C PHE A 328 -12.23 14.53 11.30
N TYR A 329 -13.21 14.93 10.49
CA TYR A 329 -13.59 14.24 9.27
C TYR A 329 -13.67 15.18 8.08
N THR A 330 -13.44 14.65 6.88
CA THR A 330 -13.92 15.27 5.65
C THR A 330 -15.37 14.81 5.41
N PHE A 331 -16.33 15.71 5.63
CA PHE A 331 -17.71 15.57 5.20
C PHE A 331 -17.81 15.76 3.69
N MET A 332 -18.43 14.82 3.01
CA MET A 332 -18.44 14.70 1.55
C MET A 332 -19.84 14.36 1.03
N GLU A 333 -20.29 15.02 -0.04
CA GLU A 333 -21.53 14.63 -0.72
C GLU A 333 -21.45 13.20 -1.25
N ALA A 334 -22.50 12.41 -1.05
CA ALA A 334 -22.62 11.11 -1.67
C ALA A 334 -22.99 11.24 -3.17
N VAL A 335 -22.34 10.46 -4.05
CA VAL A 335 -22.47 10.60 -5.52
C VAL A 335 -23.85 10.14 -6.04
N ASP A 336 -24.51 9.26 -5.30
CA ASP A 336 -25.83 8.66 -5.51
C ASP A 336 -27.01 9.64 -5.32
N GLN A 337 -26.79 10.94 -5.58
CA GLN A 337 -27.77 12.01 -5.42
C GLN A 337 -28.03 12.74 -6.75
N GLU A 338 -29.31 12.94 -7.06
CA GLU A 338 -29.78 13.53 -8.32
C GLU A 338 -29.14 14.90 -8.60
N TYR A 339 -29.10 15.80 -7.61
CA TYR A 339 -28.54 17.14 -7.81
C TYR A 339 -27.01 17.14 -8.02
N VAL A 340 -26.28 16.13 -7.53
CA VAL A 340 -24.82 15.99 -7.72
C VAL A 340 -24.51 15.58 -9.16
N SER A 341 -25.28 14.63 -9.68
CA SER A 341 -25.25 14.23 -11.10
C SER A 341 -25.72 15.37 -12.01
N ALA A 342 -26.83 16.04 -11.67
CA ALA A 342 -27.36 17.19 -12.40
C ALA A 342 -26.41 18.40 -12.42
N ARG A 343 -25.66 18.66 -11.34
CA ARG A 343 -24.57 19.66 -11.33
C ARG A 343 -23.48 19.31 -12.34
N SER A 344 -23.12 18.03 -12.43
CA SER A 344 -22.00 17.54 -13.22
C SER A 344 -22.30 17.44 -14.73
N PHE A 345 -23.56 17.16 -15.10
CA PHE A 345 -23.95 16.87 -16.49
C PHE A 345 -25.05 17.78 -17.05
N GLY A 346 -25.66 18.64 -16.21
CA GLY A 346 -26.57 19.70 -16.61
C GLY A 346 -27.96 19.58 -15.99
N PHE A 347 -28.33 20.52 -15.12
CA PHE A 347 -29.65 20.58 -14.47
C PHE A 347 -30.84 20.60 -15.44
N ASN A 348 -30.67 21.20 -16.61
CA ASN A 348 -31.76 21.36 -17.59
C ASN A 348 -31.97 20.09 -18.45
N SER A 349 -31.05 19.14 -18.39
CA SER A 349 -31.07 17.87 -19.12
C SER A 349 -31.14 16.66 -18.18
N PHE A 350 -31.17 16.85 -16.86
CA PHE A 350 -31.30 15.74 -15.91
C PHE A 350 -32.72 15.16 -15.96
N ASP A 351 -32.82 13.84 -16.14
CA ASP A 351 -34.05 13.07 -16.15
C ASP A 351 -33.79 11.69 -15.52
N GLN A 352 -34.56 11.31 -14.50
CA GLN A 352 -34.37 10.05 -13.77
C GLN A 352 -34.56 8.80 -14.66
N GLN A 353 -35.31 8.90 -15.76
CA GLN A 353 -35.51 7.79 -16.70
C GLN A 353 -34.35 7.68 -17.71
N ASN A 354 -33.92 8.82 -18.24
CA ASN A 354 -32.90 8.90 -19.30
C ASN A 354 -31.47 9.14 -18.78
N ASN A 355 -31.27 8.98 -17.47
CA ASN A 355 -29.96 9.02 -16.81
C ASN A 355 -29.68 7.72 -16.07
N ALA A 356 -28.40 7.38 -15.93
CA ALA A 356 -27.96 6.30 -15.06
C ALA A 356 -26.65 6.63 -14.35
N LEU A 357 -26.43 6.03 -13.18
CA LEU A 357 -25.18 6.06 -12.43
C LEU A 357 -24.88 4.65 -11.92
N TYR A 358 -23.68 4.16 -12.25
CA TYR A 358 -23.18 2.86 -11.80
C TYR A 358 -21.89 3.01 -11.01
N LYS A 359 -21.84 2.47 -9.79
CA LYS A 359 -20.60 2.37 -9.03
C LYS A 359 -19.86 1.10 -9.39
N VAL A 360 -18.63 1.23 -9.90
CA VAL A 360 -17.72 0.09 -10.05
C VAL A 360 -17.00 -0.16 -8.71
N LYS A 361 -17.02 -1.40 -8.21
CA LYS A 361 -16.32 -1.81 -6.98
C LYS A 361 -15.13 -2.68 -7.36
N SER A 362 -13.98 -2.52 -6.71
CA SER A 362 -12.75 -3.30 -6.97
C SER A 362 -12.95 -4.82 -6.99
N LEU A 363 -13.92 -5.33 -6.24
CA LEU A 363 -14.32 -6.75 -6.22
C LEU A 363 -15.00 -7.26 -7.51
N SER A 364 -15.35 -6.39 -8.47
CA SER A 364 -15.86 -6.83 -9.78
C SER A 364 -14.76 -7.40 -10.69
N LEU A 365 -13.50 -7.05 -10.40
CA LEU A 365 -12.31 -7.52 -11.11
C LEU A 365 -12.01 -8.96 -10.66
N GLY A 366 -12.16 -9.93 -11.59
CA GLY A 366 -12.01 -11.37 -11.32
C GLY A 366 -13.27 -12.20 -11.53
N CYS A 367 -14.42 -11.57 -11.83
CA CYS A 367 -15.63 -12.33 -12.17
C CYS A 367 -15.39 -13.31 -13.33
N GLY A 368 -15.82 -14.56 -13.14
CA GLY A 368 -15.69 -15.63 -14.15
C GLY A 368 -14.27 -16.16 -14.32
N ASN A 369 -13.35 -15.90 -13.38
CA ASN A 369 -12.02 -16.50 -13.37
C ASN A 369 -12.09 -17.95 -12.89
N GLU A 370 -12.34 -18.88 -13.82
CA GLU A 370 -12.44 -20.31 -13.51
C GLU A 370 -11.12 -20.89 -12.98
N GLU A 371 -9.97 -20.38 -13.41
CA GLU A 371 -8.67 -20.89 -12.96
C GLU A 371 -8.42 -20.54 -11.47
N GLU A 372 -8.70 -19.30 -11.08
CA GLU A 372 -8.66 -18.86 -9.67
C GLU A 372 -9.73 -19.55 -8.83
N TYR A 373 -10.94 -19.76 -9.39
CA TYR A 373 -11.96 -20.58 -8.74
C TYR A 373 -11.43 -21.98 -8.45
N GLN A 374 -11.02 -22.77 -9.46
CA GLN A 374 -10.65 -24.17 -9.27
C GLN A 374 -9.38 -24.36 -8.42
N LYS A 375 -8.49 -23.35 -8.38
CA LYS A 375 -7.28 -23.36 -7.54
C LYS A 375 -7.59 -23.22 -6.03
N ASP A 376 -8.60 -22.41 -5.70
CA ASP A 376 -8.92 -22.01 -4.32
C ASP A 376 -10.33 -22.46 -3.87
N ARG A 377 -11.02 -23.25 -4.69
CA ARG A 377 -12.35 -23.84 -4.41
C ARG A 377 -12.25 -24.85 -3.27
N VAL A 378 -12.85 -24.49 -2.14
CA VAL A 378 -13.03 -25.37 -0.99
C VAL A 378 -14.48 -25.87 -0.99
N GLU A 379 -14.71 -27.14 -1.32
CA GLU A 379 -16.03 -27.80 -1.18
C GLU A 379 -16.37 -28.08 0.29
N GLY A 380 -16.72 -27.04 1.06
CA GLY A 380 -17.19 -27.12 2.44
C GLY A 380 -16.74 -25.95 3.30
N PHE A 381 -16.76 -26.15 4.63
CA PHE A 381 -16.54 -25.14 5.66
C PHE A 381 -15.15 -25.29 6.31
N PRO A 382 -14.09 -24.63 5.80
CA PRO A 382 -12.74 -24.80 6.33
C PRO A 382 -12.59 -24.27 7.77
N GLU A 383 -13.43 -23.32 8.19
CA GLU A 383 -13.47 -22.83 9.57
C GLU A 383 -14.09 -23.85 10.56
N LYS A 384 -14.55 -25.01 10.06
CA LYS A 384 -14.98 -26.16 10.87
C LYS A 384 -13.92 -27.26 10.95
N CYS A 385 -12.76 -27.10 10.30
CA CYS A 385 -11.64 -28.01 10.49
C CYS A 385 -11.13 -27.93 11.93
N THR A 386 -10.72 -29.07 12.47
CA THR A 386 -10.20 -29.19 13.84
C THR A 386 -8.86 -29.96 13.88
N SER A 387 -8.18 -30.15 12.74
CA SER A 387 -6.78 -30.57 12.76
C SER A 387 -5.98 -29.54 13.54
N PRO A 388 -5.21 -29.94 14.57
CA PRO A 388 -4.23 -29.04 15.17
C PRO A 388 -3.24 -28.58 14.10
N ASN A 389 -2.97 -27.28 14.02
CA ASN A 389 -2.06 -26.69 13.02
C ASN A 389 -0.58 -26.64 13.49
N GLY A 390 -0.20 -27.49 14.44
CA GLY A 390 1.09 -27.41 15.15
C GLY A 390 1.35 -26.14 15.99
N MET A 391 0.51 -25.10 15.90
CA MET A 391 0.73 -23.76 16.48
C MET A 391 -0.39 -23.31 17.45
N GLY A 392 -1.11 -24.26 18.05
CA GLY A 392 -2.15 -23.96 19.05
C GLY A 392 -3.49 -23.48 18.48
N GLY A 393 -3.69 -23.56 17.16
CA GLY A 393 -4.96 -23.33 16.48
C GLY A 393 -5.41 -24.57 15.69
N PHE A 394 -6.36 -24.36 14.78
CA PHE A 394 -6.81 -25.38 13.83
C PHE A 394 -6.60 -24.92 12.38
N ASP A 395 -6.32 -25.87 11.50
CA ASP A 395 -6.32 -25.66 10.05
C ASP A 395 -6.95 -26.85 9.32
N CYS A 396 -6.89 -26.84 7.98
CA CYS A 396 -7.35 -27.92 7.12
C CYS A 396 -6.19 -28.62 6.35
N CYS A 397 -4.99 -28.68 6.92
CA CYS A 397 -3.83 -29.37 6.36
C CYS A 397 -3.41 -30.48 7.34
N ALA A 398 -3.70 -31.74 7.00
CA ALA A 398 -3.29 -32.88 7.82
C ALA A 398 -2.70 -34.00 6.95
N ASP A 399 -1.56 -34.53 7.40
CA ASP A 399 -0.84 -35.63 6.76
C ASP A 399 -0.61 -36.77 7.78
N ASP A 400 -0.91 -38.00 7.37
CA ASP A 400 -0.72 -39.21 8.17
C ASP A 400 0.77 -39.41 8.58
N LEU A 401 1.73 -38.84 7.83
CA LEU A 401 3.16 -38.85 8.15
C LEU A 401 3.51 -37.97 9.35
N TRP A 402 2.69 -36.98 9.68
CA TRP A 402 2.90 -36.07 10.82
C TRP A 402 2.07 -36.48 12.06
N GLY A 403 1.16 -37.44 11.90
CA GLY A 403 0.26 -37.89 12.96
C GLY A 403 -0.91 -36.94 13.24
N GLU A 404 -1.09 -35.92 12.40
CA GLU A 404 -2.19 -34.97 12.49
C GLU A 404 -3.43 -35.54 11.79
N PRO A 405 -4.52 -35.84 12.52
CA PRO A 405 -5.70 -36.43 11.92
C PRO A 405 -6.54 -35.36 11.24
N LYS A 406 -7.02 -35.63 10.02
CA LYS A 406 -8.08 -34.83 9.37
C LYS A 406 -9.34 -34.92 10.25
N THR A 407 -9.79 -33.82 10.84
CA THR A 407 -10.93 -33.80 11.76
C THR A 407 -11.81 -32.57 11.58
N CYS A 408 -13.08 -32.69 11.94
CA CYS A 408 -14.06 -31.62 11.82
C CYS A 408 -14.79 -31.38 13.14
N ALA A 409 -15.34 -30.18 13.30
CA ALA A 409 -16.24 -29.83 14.39
C ALA A 409 -17.47 -30.76 14.44
N SER A 410 -18.08 -30.90 15.62
CA SER A 410 -19.27 -31.74 15.79
C SER A 410 -20.40 -31.30 14.85
N GLY A 411 -21.02 -32.25 14.17
CA GLY A 411 -22.01 -31.98 13.12
C GLY A 411 -21.43 -31.90 11.70
N TYR A 412 -20.11 -32.05 11.52
CA TYR A 412 -19.46 -32.03 10.19
C TYR A 412 -18.63 -33.31 9.92
N THR A 413 -18.29 -33.57 8.65
CA THR A 413 -17.46 -34.69 8.18
C THR A 413 -16.36 -34.20 7.24
N VAL A 414 -15.22 -34.89 7.28
CA VAL A 414 -14.05 -34.60 6.44
C VAL A 414 -14.37 -34.81 4.97
N LYS A 415 -14.05 -33.80 4.16
CA LYS A 415 -14.11 -33.81 2.70
C LYS A 415 -12.75 -33.42 2.13
N GLU A 416 -12.07 -34.38 1.53
CA GLU A 416 -10.81 -34.11 0.83
C GLU A 416 -11.03 -33.19 -0.37
N GLN A 417 -10.05 -32.35 -0.64
CA GLN A 417 -10.08 -31.30 -1.66
C GLN A 417 -9.20 -31.67 -2.86
N PRO A 418 -9.44 -31.06 -4.05
CA PRO A 418 -8.54 -31.20 -5.19
C PRO A 418 -7.12 -30.67 -4.88
N TRP A 419 -6.18 -31.07 -5.73
CA TRP A 419 -4.73 -30.85 -5.54
C TRP A 419 -4.38 -29.37 -5.37
N ARG A 420 -3.75 -29.03 -4.23
CA ARG A 420 -3.11 -27.73 -3.94
C ARG A 420 -1.71 -28.01 -3.40
N SER A 421 -0.72 -27.23 -3.81
CA SER A 421 0.69 -27.38 -3.42
C SER A 421 1.20 -26.16 -2.66
N ASP A 422 0.53 -25.83 -1.56
CA ASP A 422 0.99 -24.76 -0.67
C ASP A 422 2.25 -25.20 0.08
N TRP A 423 3.14 -24.25 0.36
CA TRP A 423 4.34 -24.46 1.19
C TRP A 423 5.29 -25.59 0.72
N GLY A 424 5.15 -26.08 -0.52
CA GLY A 424 5.95 -27.17 -1.07
C GLY A 424 5.55 -28.58 -0.60
N ILE A 425 4.40 -28.71 0.07
CA ILE A 425 3.88 -29.97 0.61
C ILE A 425 2.79 -30.51 -0.32
N MET A 426 2.81 -31.82 -0.62
CA MET A 426 1.77 -32.47 -1.42
C MET A 426 0.72 -33.14 -0.53
N ASN A 427 -0.56 -32.88 -0.82
CA ASN A 427 -1.74 -33.68 -0.41
C ASN A 427 -2.25 -33.56 1.05
N CYS A 428 -1.86 -32.56 1.85
CA CYS A 428 -2.42 -32.40 3.20
C CYS A 428 -3.87 -31.84 3.24
N TRP A 429 -4.31 -31.13 2.19
CA TRP A 429 -5.49 -30.26 2.24
C TRP A 429 -6.84 -30.99 2.28
N TYR A 430 -7.76 -30.53 3.14
CA TYR A 430 -9.15 -31.01 3.26
C TYR A 430 -10.11 -29.87 3.64
N THR A 431 -11.37 -30.19 3.94
CA THR A 431 -12.35 -29.29 4.58
C THR A 431 -13.48 -30.10 5.24
N CYS A 432 -14.54 -29.44 5.71
CA CYS A 432 -15.62 -30.06 6.47
C CYS A 432 -17.01 -29.80 5.86
N LEU A 433 -17.80 -30.85 5.62
CA LEU A 433 -19.18 -30.77 5.13
C LEU A 433 -20.18 -31.01 6.26
N SER A 434 -21.36 -30.37 6.23
CA SER A 434 -22.41 -30.60 7.23
C SER A 434 -22.96 -32.04 7.14
N ASN A 435 -23.17 -32.67 8.29
CA ASN A 435 -23.72 -34.02 8.40
C ASN A 435 -25.25 -34.06 8.37
N SER A 436 -25.93 -32.91 8.47
CA SER A 436 -27.39 -32.89 8.65
C SER A 436 -28.15 -33.25 7.37
N GLY A 437 -27.52 -33.14 6.19
CA GLY A 437 -28.20 -33.34 4.91
C GLY A 437 -29.19 -32.23 4.55
N ASP A 438 -29.37 -31.25 5.45
CA ASP A 438 -29.84 -29.92 5.07
C ASP A 438 -28.88 -29.38 4.01
N GLU A 439 -29.45 -28.79 2.97
CA GLU A 439 -28.69 -28.28 1.84
C GLU A 439 -27.59 -27.34 2.33
N VAL A 440 -26.38 -27.48 1.74
CA VAL A 440 -25.48 -26.33 1.67
C VAL A 440 -26.32 -25.22 1.08
N THR A 441 -26.60 -24.16 1.86
CA THR A 441 -27.50 -23.09 1.44
C THR A 441 -26.83 -22.29 0.33
N SER A 442 -26.94 -22.80 -0.90
CA SER A 442 -26.46 -22.20 -2.13
C SER A 442 -27.22 -20.89 -2.35
N GLY A 443 -26.62 -19.78 -1.90
CA GLY A 443 -27.37 -18.55 -1.73
C GLY A 443 -26.63 -17.44 -0.98
N GLY A 444 -25.79 -17.80 0.01
CA GLY A 444 -25.03 -16.87 0.85
C GLY A 444 -25.41 -16.95 2.34
N PRO A 445 -25.05 -15.94 3.17
CA PRO A 445 -24.44 -14.67 2.78
C PRO A 445 -22.91 -14.76 2.59
N TYR A 446 -22.40 -14.06 1.58
CA TYR A 446 -20.99 -14.07 1.16
C TYR A 446 -20.17 -12.95 1.82
N GLN A 447 -18.86 -13.10 1.95
CA GLN A 447 -18.01 -12.11 2.68
C GLN A 447 -18.04 -10.69 2.08
N PHE A 448 -18.27 -10.54 0.78
CA PHE A 448 -18.44 -9.21 0.16
C PHE A 448 -19.76 -8.51 0.59
N GLU A 449 -20.80 -9.25 0.95
CA GLU A 449 -22.10 -8.72 1.36
C GLU A 449 -22.04 -8.09 2.75
N ARG A 450 -22.85 -7.07 3.02
CA ARG A 450 -22.91 -6.40 4.34
C ARG A 450 -23.72 -7.22 5.33
N GLY A 451 -23.32 -7.21 6.60
CA GLY A 451 -23.97 -7.96 7.67
C GLY A 451 -23.00 -8.46 8.72
N GLU A 452 -23.54 -9.04 9.79
CA GLU A 452 -22.76 -9.58 10.92
C GLU A 452 -22.05 -10.90 10.60
N HIS A 453 -22.38 -11.55 9.47
CA HIS A 453 -21.71 -12.76 8.95
C HIS A 453 -20.28 -12.51 8.47
N ARG A 454 -19.92 -11.23 8.25
CA ARG A 454 -18.57 -10.78 7.92
C ARG A 454 -17.59 -11.12 9.04
N GLU A 455 -16.36 -11.48 8.67
CA GLU A 455 -15.31 -11.75 9.65
C GLU A 455 -15.05 -10.56 10.59
N LYS A 456 -15.09 -10.82 11.91
CA LYS A 456 -14.87 -9.80 12.94
C LYS A 456 -13.41 -9.34 12.97
N VAL A 457 -13.20 -8.04 12.74
CA VAL A 457 -11.89 -7.40 12.90
C VAL A 457 -11.53 -7.34 14.39
N THR A 458 -10.34 -7.83 14.75
CA THR A 458 -9.86 -7.86 16.13
C THR A 458 -8.76 -6.82 16.33
N PRO A 459 -8.89 -5.85 17.25
CA PRO A 459 -7.83 -4.87 17.50
C PRO A 459 -6.51 -5.52 17.89
N ARG A 460 -5.42 -5.13 17.21
CA ARG A 460 -4.03 -5.52 17.52
C ARG A 460 -3.13 -4.33 17.84
N ASN A 461 -3.44 -3.15 17.33
CA ASN A 461 -2.62 -1.93 17.46
C ASN A 461 -1.20 -2.08 16.88
N GLU A 462 -1.05 -2.89 15.82
CA GLU A 462 0.21 -3.10 15.10
C GLU A 462 -0.01 -2.93 13.60
N GLU A 463 0.56 -1.86 13.03
CA GLU A 463 0.31 -1.43 11.65
C GLU A 463 0.66 -2.48 10.59
N SER A 464 1.84 -3.11 10.68
CA SER A 464 2.31 -4.19 9.79
C SER A 464 1.31 -5.36 9.74
N TRP A 465 0.83 -5.76 10.91
CA TRP A 465 -0.14 -6.85 11.04
C TRP A 465 -1.51 -6.44 10.50
N CYS A 466 -1.97 -5.21 10.80
CA CYS A 466 -3.24 -4.70 10.30
C CYS A 466 -3.27 -4.63 8.76
N TRP A 467 -2.20 -4.18 8.10
CA TRP A 467 -2.14 -4.22 6.64
C TRP A 467 -2.12 -5.65 6.09
N ALA A 468 -1.40 -6.58 6.73
CA ALA A 468 -1.38 -7.99 6.32
C ALA A 468 -2.76 -8.67 6.44
N GLU A 469 -3.47 -8.49 7.56
CA GLU A 469 -4.84 -9.01 7.75
C GLU A 469 -5.80 -8.36 6.75
N PHE A 470 -5.68 -7.04 6.51
CA PHE A 470 -6.49 -6.33 5.51
C PHE A 470 -6.38 -6.97 4.12
N PHE A 471 -5.17 -7.13 3.59
CA PHE A 471 -4.98 -7.71 2.25
C PHE A 471 -5.45 -9.17 2.19
N GLY A 472 -5.25 -9.95 3.26
CA GLY A 472 -5.80 -11.31 3.38
C GLY A 472 -7.33 -11.33 3.30
N ARG A 473 -8.01 -10.38 3.97
CA ARG A 473 -9.47 -10.22 3.92
C ARG A 473 -9.97 -9.88 2.52
N ILE A 474 -9.27 -9.01 1.78
CA ILE A 474 -9.64 -8.67 0.40
C ILE A 474 -9.48 -9.89 -0.53
N GLY A 475 -8.50 -10.76 -0.28
CA GLY A 475 -8.42 -12.07 -0.95
C GLY A 475 -9.68 -12.91 -0.71
N LYS A 476 -10.11 -13.06 0.54
CA LYS A 476 -11.34 -13.79 0.89
C LYS A 476 -12.61 -13.18 0.26
N GLU A 477 -12.72 -11.86 0.26
CA GLU A 477 -13.85 -11.16 -0.36
C GLU A 477 -13.92 -11.44 -1.87
N LYS A 478 -12.80 -11.35 -2.59
CA LYS A 478 -12.71 -11.72 -4.02
C LYS A 478 -13.09 -13.18 -4.26
N LEU A 479 -12.53 -14.12 -3.49
CA LEU A 479 -12.88 -15.54 -3.61
C LEU A 479 -14.37 -15.79 -3.37
N SER A 480 -14.98 -15.09 -2.40
CA SER A 480 -16.43 -15.21 -2.13
C SER A 480 -17.31 -14.66 -3.27
N VAL A 481 -16.84 -13.67 -4.04
CA VAL A 481 -17.49 -13.23 -5.29
C VAL A 481 -17.46 -14.33 -6.35
N VAL A 482 -16.31 -14.99 -6.52
CA VAL A 482 -16.15 -16.07 -7.49
C VAL A 482 -16.97 -17.30 -7.08
N GLN A 483 -17.04 -17.63 -5.79
CA GLN A 483 -17.93 -18.66 -5.26
C GLN A 483 -19.41 -18.34 -5.56
N ALA A 484 -19.88 -17.14 -5.23
CA ALA A 484 -21.25 -16.70 -5.47
C ALA A 484 -21.65 -16.74 -6.96
N PHE A 485 -20.70 -16.52 -7.86
CA PHE A 485 -20.92 -16.64 -9.31
C PHE A 485 -21.34 -18.07 -9.70
N TYR A 486 -20.56 -19.07 -9.30
CA TYR A 486 -20.84 -20.47 -9.64
C TYR A 486 -22.01 -21.07 -8.86
N GLU A 487 -22.17 -20.71 -7.57
CA GLU A 487 -23.30 -21.20 -6.76
C GLU A 487 -24.66 -20.68 -7.28
N LYS A 488 -24.71 -19.47 -7.87
CA LYS A 488 -25.91 -18.93 -8.53
C LYS A 488 -26.08 -19.42 -9.99
N GLY A 489 -25.41 -20.50 -10.36
CA GLY A 489 -25.58 -21.19 -11.64
C GLY A 489 -24.88 -20.54 -12.84
N TYR A 490 -24.11 -19.47 -12.65
CA TYR A 490 -23.35 -18.86 -13.73
C TYR A 490 -22.06 -19.66 -13.98
N ASN A 491 -21.81 -20.00 -15.25
CA ASN A 491 -20.78 -20.98 -15.63
C ASN A 491 -19.87 -20.53 -16.80
N THR A 492 -20.02 -19.30 -17.29
CA THR A 492 -19.20 -18.73 -18.38
C THR A 492 -18.98 -17.24 -18.14
N SER A 493 -17.80 -16.71 -18.51
CA SER A 493 -17.47 -15.28 -18.33
C SER A 493 -18.39 -14.31 -19.09
N ASP A 494 -19.23 -14.80 -20.01
CA ASP A 494 -20.33 -14.05 -20.64
C ASP A 494 -21.41 -13.62 -19.64
N HIS A 495 -21.62 -14.38 -18.55
CA HIS A 495 -22.62 -14.04 -17.54
C HIS A 495 -22.16 -12.97 -16.53
N CYS A 496 -20.92 -12.49 -16.63
CA CYS A 496 -20.36 -11.60 -15.61
C CYS A 496 -21.07 -10.26 -15.48
N GLY A 497 -21.45 -9.61 -16.57
CA GLY A 497 -22.23 -8.38 -16.51
C GLY A 497 -23.55 -8.58 -15.76
N LYS A 498 -24.33 -9.62 -16.10
CA LYS A 498 -25.58 -9.96 -15.41
C LYS A 498 -25.36 -10.26 -13.92
N PHE A 499 -24.36 -11.08 -13.59
CA PHE A 499 -24.04 -11.41 -12.21
C PHE A 499 -23.63 -10.18 -11.39
N LEU A 500 -22.67 -9.39 -11.88
CA LEU A 500 -22.12 -8.24 -11.17
C LEU A 500 -23.19 -7.16 -10.91
N LEU A 501 -24.12 -6.97 -11.85
CA LEU A 501 -25.30 -6.12 -11.66
C LEU A 501 -26.26 -6.73 -10.61
N SER A 502 -26.59 -8.02 -10.72
CA SER A 502 -27.53 -8.68 -9.80
C SER A 502 -27.06 -8.73 -8.34
N GLN A 503 -25.75 -8.80 -8.10
CA GLN A 503 -25.16 -8.78 -6.75
C GLN A 503 -24.81 -7.37 -6.27
N GLY A 504 -25.14 -6.33 -7.06
CA GLY A 504 -24.74 -4.95 -6.79
C GLY A 504 -23.23 -4.74 -6.71
N LEU A 505 -22.40 -5.64 -7.25
CA LEU A 505 -20.95 -5.47 -7.31
C LEU A 505 -20.56 -4.39 -8.33
N ILE A 506 -21.40 -4.21 -9.35
CA ILE A 506 -21.53 -2.95 -10.08
C ILE A 506 -22.95 -2.43 -9.80
N ASP A 507 -23.03 -1.42 -8.94
CA ASP A 507 -24.28 -1.02 -8.27
C ASP A 507 -24.99 0.08 -9.08
N ARG A 508 -26.26 -0.09 -9.44
CA ARG A 508 -27.04 0.97 -10.10
C ARG A 508 -27.60 1.93 -9.05
N ASP A 509 -26.81 2.94 -8.74
CA ASP A 509 -27.13 3.98 -7.76
C ASP A 509 -28.22 4.95 -8.27
N LEU A 510 -28.28 5.23 -9.57
CA LEU A 510 -29.34 6.02 -10.20
C LEU A 510 -29.76 5.42 -11.55
N GLY A 511 -31.02 5.66 -11.95
CA GLY A 511 -31.57 5.27 -13.26
C GLY A 511 -32.44 4.01 -13.25
N THR A 512 -33.17 3.81 -14.34
CA THR A 512 -34.00 2.61 -14.56
C THR A 512 -33.14 1.39 -14.91
N ASN A 513 -33.72 0.20 -14.78
CA ASN A 513 -33.09 -1.06 -15.18
C ASN A 513 -32.99 -1.27 -16.71
N GLU A 514 -33.49 -0.34 -17.53
CA GLU A 514 -33.32 -0.35 -18.99
C GLU A 514 -31.84 -0.19 -19.39
N TRP A 515 -31.08 0.55 -18.58
CA TRP A 515 -29.64 0.75 -18.76
C TRP A 515 -28.80 -0.50 -18.46
N ASP A 516 -29.35 -1.49 -17.75
CA ASP A 516 -28.60 -2.67 -17.31
C ASP A 516 -28.08 -3.51 -18.49
N SER A 517 -28.84 -3.61 -19.59
CA SER A 517 -28.38 -4.32 -20.78
C SER A 517 -27.18 -3.62 -21.44
N ALA A 518 -27.16 -2.29 -21.41
CA ALA A 518 -26.04 -1.49 -21.92
C ALA A 518 -24.79 -1.64 -21.03
N MET A 519 -25.00 -1.63 -19.71
CA MET A 519 -23.92 -1.83 -18.74
C MET A 519 -23.40 -3.28 -18.76
N GLU A 520 -24.25 -4.30 -18.87
CA GLU A 520 -23.85 -5.71 -19.05
C GLU A 520 -22.95 -5.88 -20.28
N LYS A 521 -23.33 -5.31 -21.42
CA LYS A 521 -22.51 -5.29 -22.64
C LYS A 521 -21.16 -4.61 -22.38
N PHE A 522 -21.13 -3.47 -21.69
CA PHE A 522 -19.91 -2.73 -21.36
C PHE A 522 -18.98 -3.53 -20.44
N ILE A 523 -19.52 -4.09 -19.35
CA ILE A 523 -18.80 -4.94 -18.39
C ILE A 523 -18.14 -6.11 -19.10
N ASN A 524 -18.92 -6.86 -19.89
CA ASN A 524 -18.45 -8.06 -20.59
C ASN A 524 -17.43 -7.79 -21.71
N SER A 525 -17.29 -6.53 -22.14
CA SER A 525 -16.33 -6.13 -23.18
C SER A 525 -15.10 -5.37 -22.66
N HIS A 526 -15.18 -4.73 -21.47
CA HIS A 526 -14.13 -3.84 -20.97
C HIS A 526 -13.74 -4.03 -19.49
N LEU A 527 -14.56 -4.68 -18.63
CA LEU A 527 -14.32 -4.75 -17.17
C LEU A 527 -14.20 -6.17 -16.60
N SER A 528 -14.87 -7.18 -17.17
CA SER A 528 -14.77 -8.57 -16.69
C SER A 528 -13.49 -9.26 -17.17
N VAL A 529 -13.26 -10.53 -16.81
CA VAL A 529 -12.15 -11.33 -17.34
C VAL A 529 -12.19 -11.43 -18.88
N LYS A 530 -13.40 -11.46 -19.48
CA LYS A 530 -13.58 -11.35 -20.95
C LYS A 530 -13.19 -9.96 -21.48
N GLY A 531 -13.45 -8.93 -20.66
CA GLY A 531 -12.99 -7.56 -20.86
C GLY A 531 -11.50 -7.34 -20.54
N ALA A 532 -10.75 -8.32 -20.06
CA ALA A 532 -9.30 -8.22 -19.88
C ALA A 532 -8.56 -8.29 -21.24
N CYS A 533 -7.38 -7.69 -21.31
CA CYS A 533 -6.64 -7.61 -22.57
C CYS A 533 -6.03 -8.95 -22.95
N GLN A 534 -6.37 -9.42 -24.15
CA GLN A 534 -5.91 -10.70 -24.67
C GLN A 534 -4.44 -10.58 -25.07
N ASN A 535 -3.59 -11.53 -24.63
CA ASN A 535 -2.15 -11.55 -24.89
C ASN A 535 -1.41 -10.24 -24.51
N ASN A 536 -1.81 -9.57 -23.43
CA ASN A 536 -1.25 -8.27 -23.00
C ASN A 536 -1.31 -7.18 -24.10
N GLN A 537 -2.33 -7.23 -24.97
CA GLN A 537 -2.56 -6.25 -26.04
C GLN A 537 -3.99 -5.66 -26.02
N CYS A 538 -4.13 -4.56 -25.29
CA CYS A 538 -5.27 -3.64 -25.32
C CYS A 538 -5.28 -2.83 -26.62
N SER A 539 -5.41 -3.48 -27.78
CA SER A 539 -5.37 -2.77 -29.07
C SER A 539 -6.47 -1.71 -29.19
N ASN A 540 -6.18 -0.63 -29.91
CA ASN A 540 -7.14 0.41 -30.35
C ASN A 540 -8.36 -0.12 -31.13
N LYS A 541 -8.41 -1.42 -31.46
CA LYS A 541 -9.58 -2.10 -32.03
C LYS A 541 -10.68 -2.37 -30.99
N ARG A 542 -10.41 -2.15 -29.70
CA ARG A 542 -11.46 -2.03 -28.68
C ARG A 542 -12.20 -0.71 -28.89
N GLN A 543 -13.40 -0.78 -29.46
CA GLN A 543 -14.27 0.35 -29.81
C GLN A 543 -14.90 1.02 -28.57
N ILE A 544 -14.12 1.23 -27.50
CA ILE A 544 -14.58 1.89 -26.27
C ILE A 544 -14.96 3.36 -26.55
N SER A 545 -14.28 4.01 -27.49
CA SER A 545 -14.54 5.38 -27.97
C SER A 545 -15.97 5.59 -28.48
N ASP A 546 -16.62 4.55 -29.01
CA ASP A 546 -18.01 4.61 -29.46
C ASP A 546 -19.01 4.58 -28.29
N LEU A 547 -18.60 4.10 -27.11
CA LEU A 547 -19.45 3.89 -25.92
C LEU A 547 -19.22 4.91 -24.78
N ILE A 548 -18.31 5.87 -24.96
CA ILE A 548 -17.91 6.84 -23.93
C ILE A 548 -17.99 8.29 -24.43
N ASP A 549 -18.05 9.23 -23.49
CA ASP A 549 -17.66 10.62 -23.74
C ASP A 549 -16.12 10.72 -23.66
N ILE A 550 -15.49 10.77 -24.83
CA ILE A 550 -14.02 10.78 -24.96
C ILE A 550 -13.40 11.98 -24.23
N ASP A 551 -14.00 13.17 -24.28
CA ASP A 551 -13.42 14.36 -23.64
C ASP A 551 -13.48 14.27 -22.12
N ASN A 552 -14.59 13.77 -21.58
CA ASN A 552 -14.69 13.49 -20.15
C ASN A 552 -13.63 12.46 -19.69
N TRP A 553 -13.42 11.38 -20.45
CA TRP A 553 -12.43 10.35 -20.09
C TRP A 553 -11.00 10.87 -20.19
N LEU A 554 -10.61 11.49 -21.30
CA LEU A 554 -9.25 12.03 -21.47
C LEU A 554 -8.94 13.17 -20.47
N LYS A 555 -9.95 13.94 -20.04
CA LYS A 555 -9.78 14.91 -18.94
C LYS A 555 -9.58 14.23 -17.59
N ASN A 556 -10.33 13.17 -17.27
CA ASN A 556 -10.11 12.41 -16.03
C ASN A 556 -8.70 11.80 -16.03
N PHE A 557 -8.26 11.21 -17.15
CA PHE A 557 -6.88 10.73 -17.32
C PHE A 557 -5.85 11.85 -17.10
N ALA A 558 -6.10 13.06 -17.62
CA ALA A 558 -5.21 14.19 -17.43
C ALA A 558 -5.07 14.60 -15.96
N VAL A 559 -6.15 14.51 -15.17
CA VAL A 559 -6.09 14.69 -13.71
C VAL A 559 -5.29 13.55 -13.08
N TYR A 560 -5.70 12.28 -13.27
CA TYR A 560 -5.06 11.12 -12.67
C TYR A 560 -3.55 11.03 -12.96
N ALA A 561 -3.12 11.31 -14.20
CA ALA A 561 -1.71 11.32 -14.59
C ALA A 561 -0.91 12.46 -13.93
N THR A 562 -1.53 13.63 -13.77
CA THR A 562 -0.91 14.77 -13.10
C THR A 562 -0.76 14.49 -11.61
N ILE A 563 -1.84 14.00 -10.97
CA ILE A 563 -1.88 13.77 -9.51
C ILE A 563 -1.29 12.42 -9.07
N ILE A 564 -0.99 11.53 -10.02
CA ILE A 564 -0.47 10.17 -9.82
C ILE A 564 -1.46 9.30 -9.01
N GLU A 565 -2.74 9.34 -9.39
CA GLU A 565 -3.75 8.49 -8.75
C GLU A 565 -3.80 7.11 -9.43
N GLN A 566 -3.10 6.14 -8.85
CA GLN A 566 -3.02 4.77 -9.37
C GLN A 566 -4.06 3.82 -8.74
N ASP A 567 -4.79 4.24 -7.69
CA ASP A 567 -6.01 3.54 -7.21
C ASP A 567 -7.23 3.90 -8.08
N SER A 568 -7.02 4.02 -9.40
CA SER A 568 -8.00 4.52 -10.38
C SER A 568 -8.00 3.65 -11.65
N PRO A 569 -8.83 3.95 -12.68
CA PRO A 569 -8.68 3.37 -14.01
C PRO A 569 -7.29 3.52 -14.63
N MET A 570 -6.43 4.43 -14.12
CA MET A 570 -5.04 4.58 -14.55
C MET A 570 -4.14 3.40 -14.13
N GLY A 571 -4.37 2.87 -12.93
CA GLY A 571 -3.59 1.78 -12.36
C GLY A 571 -4.43 0.53 -12.19
N ASN A 572 -4.96 0.31 -10.98
CA ASN A 572 -5.58 -0.95 -10.58
C ASN A 572 -7.08 -1.11 -10.96
N GLY A 573 -7.72 -0.10 -11.55
CA GLY A 573 -9.11 -0.15 -12.00
C GLY A 573 -10.18 0.23 -10.97
N ASN A 574 -9.82 0.95 -9.91
CA ASN A 574 -10.71 1.28 -8.78
C ASN A 574 -11.26 2.75 -8.82
N ASN A 575 -12.05 3.15 -7.82
CA ASN A 575 -12.42 4.53 -7.48
C ASN A 575 -13.02 5.43 -8.58
N TYR A 576 -14.01 4.90 -9.31
CA TYR A 576 -14.81 5.68 -10.25
C TYR A 576 -16.26 5.19 -10.36
N PHE A 577 -17.12 6.04 -10.90
CA PHE A 577 -18.48 5.70 -11.33
C PHE A 577 -18.60 5.92 -12.84
N LEU A 578 -19.53 5.19 -13.48
CA LEU A 578 -19.94 5.40 -14.85
C LEU A 578 -21.35 6.01 -14.89
N ALA A 579 -21.50 7.13 -15.57
CA ALA A 579 -22.76 7.84 -15.72
C ALA A 579 -23.18 7.97 -17.19
N ALA A 580 -24.47 7.82 -17.46
CA ALA A 580 -25.11 8.20 -18.73
C ALA A 580 -26.14 9.29 -18.46
N HIS A 581 -26.34 10.22 -19.40
CA HIS A 581 -27.18 11.40 -19.17
C HIS A 581 -27.94 11.84 -20.42
N ALA A 582 -29.20 12.22 -20.26
CA ALA A 582 -30.08 12.57 -21.37
C ALA A 582 -29.52 13.75 -22.20
N GLY A 583 -29.66 13.63 -23.53
CA GLY A 583 -29.30 14.70 -24.46
C GLY A 583 -27.80 14.87 -24.74
N ASP A 584 -26.93 13.98 -24.27
CA ASP A 584 -25.51 13.96 -24.64
C ASP A 584 -25.21 13.27 -25.99
N GLY A 585 -26.24 12.75 -26.66
CA GLY A 585 -26.14 12.02 -27.92
C GLY A 585 -26.01 10.51 -27.77
N GLY A 586 -25.92 10.00 -26.54
CA GLY A 586 -26.06 8.58 -26.24
C GLY A 586 -27.49 8.06 -26.40
N THR A 587 -27.61 6.73 -26.48
CA THR A 587 -28.87 5.98 -26.40
C THR A 587 -28.69 4.76 -25.48
N LEU A 588 -29.76 4.04 -25.14
CA LEU A 588 -29.65 2.77 -24.40
C LEU A 588 -28.78 1.73 -25.14
N ASP A 589 -28.80 1.69 -26.47
CA ASP A 589 -27.97 0.75 -27.24
C ASP A 589 -26.54 1.26 -27.49
N THR A 590 -26.36 2.58 -27.53
CA THR A 590 -25.07 3.25 -27.75
C THR A 590 -24.86 4.34 -26.70
N PRO A 591 -24.61 3.97 -25.43
CA PRO A 591 -24.41 4.94 -24.35
C PRO A 591 -23.18 5.82 -24.60
N LYS A 592 -23.13 6.96 -23.91
CA LYS A 592 -21.94 7.83 -23.84
C LYS A 592 -21.48 7.93 -22.39
N TRP A 593 -20.97 6.81 -21.87
CA TRP A 593 -20.54 6.68 -20.49
C TRP A 593 -19.48 7.75 -20.14
N LYS A 594 -19.76 8.51 -19.09
CA LYS A 594 -18.86 9.49 -18.47
C LYS A 594 -18.34 8.94 -17.16
N MET A 595 -17.08 9.21 -16.89
CA MET A 595 -16.40 8.88 -15.64
C MET A 595 -16.62 10.00 -14.62
N ILE A 596 -17.07 9.61 -13.42
CA ILE A 596 -17.01 10.43 -12.20
C ILE A 596 -15.86 9.89 -11.35
N PRO A 597 -14.81 10.68 -11.11
CA PRO A 597 -13.70 10.27 -10.26
C PRO A 597 -14.11 10.36 -8.78
N TYR A 598 -13.63 9.43 -7.96
CA TYR A 598 -13.94 9.29 -6.54
C TYR A 598 -12.66 8.88 -5.79
N ASP A 599 -12.65 8.96 -4.45
CA ASP A 599 -11.56 8.55 -3.53
C ASP A 599 -10.15 9.01 -3.97
N HIS A 600 -9.75 10.18 -3.50
CA HIS A 600 -8.49 10.85 -3.83
C HIS A 600 -7.62 11.10 -2.60
N ASN A 601 -7.79 10.29 -1.55
CA ASN A 601 -7.08 10.40 -0.28
C ASN A 601 -5.66 9.81 -0.33
N ASN A 602 -5.33 9.05 -1.38
CA ASN A 602 -4.14 8.23 -1.41
C ASN A 602 -2.85 9.06 -1.38
N ASP A 603 -1.83 8.60 -0.64
CA ASP A 603 -0.53 9.26 -0.67
C ASP A 603 0.22 8.96 -1.98
N VAL A 604 1.09 9.88 -2.39
CA VAL A 604 1.91 9.71 -3.58
C VAL A 604 2.82 8.49 -3.46
N ASN A 605 3.40 8.22 -2.28
CA ASN A 605 4.27 7.05 -2.08
C ASN A 605 3.48 5.72 -2.09
N ALA A 606 2.20 5.76 -1.72
CA ALA A 606 1.32 4.60 -1.84
C ALA A 606 0.94 4.31 -3.30
N ALA A 607 0.85 5.33 -4.17
CA ALA A 607 0.50 5.16 -5.57
C ALA A 607 1.48 4.26 -6.36
N SER A 608 2.79 4.33 -6.09
CA SER A 608 3.75 3.40 -6.72
C SER A 608 3.64 1.98 -6.16
N THR A 609 3.36 1.86 -4.87
CA THR A 609 3.16 0.57 -4.18
C THR A 609 1.92 -0.17 -4.68
N LEU A 610 0.90 0.55 -5.15
CA LEU A 610 -0.28 -0.04 -5.79
C LEU A 610 -0.05 -0.54 -7.23
N CYS A 611 1.08 -0.21 -7.85
CA CYS A 611 1.42 -0.66 -9.19
C CYS A 611 2.05 -2.06 -9.19
N ASP A 612 3.31 -2.14 -8.75
CA ASP A 612 4.17 -3.33 -8.78
C ASP A 612 5.43 -3.04 -7.93
N GLU A 613 6.07 -4.06 -7.35
CA GLU A 613 7.24 -3.89 -6.45
C GLU A 613 8.40 -3.14 -7.15
N GLN A 614 8.59 -3.38 -8.45
CA GLN A 614 9.63 -2.70 -9.26
C GLN A 614 9.46 -1.17 -9.36
N CYS A 615 8.28 -0.65 -8.98
CA CYS A 615 7.91 0.76 -9.09
C CYS A 615 8.20 1.55 -7.81
N GLY A 616 8.41 0.87 -6.67
CA GLY A 616 8.51 1.49 -5.35
C GLY A 616 9.66 2.49 -5.17
N ASN A 617 10.73 2.37 -5.96
CA ASN A 617 11.94 3.19 -5.87
C ASN A 617 12.02 4.34 -6.90
N LYS A 618 10.96 4.59 -7.69
CA LYS A 618 10.95 5.63 -8.74
C LYS A 618 10.67 7.03 -8.16
N ASP A 619 11.34 8.07 -8.68
CA ASP A 619 10.95 9.46 -8.39
C ASP A 619 9.61 9.78 -9.04
N LEU A 620 8.57 9.86 -8.20
CA LEU A 620 7.20 10.07 -8.66
C LEU A 620 6.98 11.49 -9.18
N THR A 621 7.80 12.48 -8.80
CA THR A 621 7.72 13.81 -9.41
C THR A 621 8.04 13.77 -10.90
N GLU A 622 8.86 12.80 -11.32
CA GLU A 622 9.22 12.51 -12.72
C GLU A 622 8.33 11.45 -13.39
N TRP A 623 7.30 10.91 -12.74
CA TRP A 623 6.41 9.90 -13.36
C TRP A 623 5.83 10.43 -14.67
N SER A 624 5.83 9.63 -15.74
CA SER A 624 5.44 10.13 -17.05
C SER A 624 3.97 10.56 -17.09
N VAL A 625 3.67 11.71 -17.71
CA VAL A 625 2.32 12.02 -18.19
C VAL A 625 2.10 11.58 -19.63
N ILE A 626 3.13 11.20 -20.38
CA ILE A 626 3.01 10.64 -21.74
C ILE A 626 2.57 9.18 -21.63
N ARG A 627 3.14 8.40 -20.71
CA ARG A 627 2.79 7.01 -20.40
C ARG A 627 2.40 6.86 -18.93
N PRO A 628 1.19 7.33 -18.52
CA PRO A 628 0.82 7.52 -17.12
C PRO A 628 0.44 6.25 -16.34
N THR A 629 0.17 5.14 -17.01
CA THR A 629 -0.27 3.88 -16.41
C THR A 629 0.86 3.16 -15.66
N CYS A 630 0.52 2.40 -14.61
CA CYS A 630 1.48 1.53 -13.90
C CYS A 630 2.29 0.62 -14.84
N LYS A 631 1.59 -0.08 -15.74
CA LYS A 631 2.18 -0.97 -16.75
C LYS A 631 2.11 -0.30 -18.12
N HIS A 632 2.48 -1.03 -19.17
CA HIS A 632 2.41 -0.51 -20.54
C HIS A 632 0.97 -0.11 -20.89
N LEU A 633 0.80 0.89 -21.77
CA LEU A 633 -0.53 1.25 -22.27
C LEU A 633 -1.23 0.04 -22.92
N SER A 634 -0.48 -0.90 -23.52
CA SER A 634 -1.02 -2.15 -24.06
C SER A 634 -1.56 -3.13 -23.01
N GLU A 635 -1.38 -2.89 -21.71
CA GLU A 635 -1.89 -3.75 -20.63
C GLU A 635 -3.08 -3.15 -19.86
N ASN A 636 -3.31 -1.83 -19.96
CA ASN A 636 -4.46 -1.20 -19.31
C ASN A 636 -5.72 -1.26 -20.22
N PRO A 637 -6.80 -1.97 -19.81
CA PRO A 637 -7.97 -2.23 -20.66
C PRO A 637 -8.85 -1.00 -20.95
N LEU A 638 -8.68 0.08 -20.20
CA LEU A 638 -9.51 1.29 -20.24
C LEU A 638 -8.76 2.51 -20.80
N VAL A 639 -7.51 2.71 -20.36
CA VAL A 639 -6.63 3.80 -20.81
C VAL A 639 -5.94 3.45 -22.12
N GLY A 640 -5.46 2.21 -22.25
CA GLY A 640 -4.69 1.72 -23.40
C GLY A 640 -5.34 1.95 -24.75
N PRO A 641 -6.59 1.50 -24.98
CA PRO A 641 -7.27 1.67 -26.27
C PRO A 641 -7.45 3.13 -26.71
N LEU A 642 -7.39 4.08 -25.78
CA LEU A 642 -7.51 5.51 -26.04
C LEU A 642 -6.14 6.17 -26.22
N LEU A 643 -5.17 5.91 -25.34
CA LEU A 643 -3.84 6.54 -25.42
C LEU A 643 -2.87 5.85 -26.39
N LEU A 644 -3.23 4.70 -26.98
CA LEU A 644 -2.54 4.11 -28.14
C LEU A 644 -3.02 4.66 -29.49
N ASP A 645 -4.04 5.52 -29.52
CA ASP A 645 -4.39 6.31 -30.70
C ASP A 645 -3.68 7.67 -30.61
N GLU A 646 -2.78 7.96 -31.57
CA GLU A 646 -1.96 9.19 -31.57
C GLU A 646 -2.81 10.47 -31.47
N SER A 647 -3.99 10.51 -32.10
CA SER A 647 -4.85 11.71 -32.13
C SER A 647 -5.57 11.93 -30.81
N LEU A 648 -5.98 10.85 -30.14
CA LEU A 648 -6.55 10.91 -28.79
C LEU A 648 -5.47 11.17 -27.74
N HIS A 649 -4.27 10.63 -27.93
CA HIS A 649 -3.10 10.90 -27.09
C HIS A 649 -2.70 12.37 -27.13
N GLU A 650 -2.59 12.99 -28.31
CA GLU A 650 -2.32 14.43 -28.43
C GLU A 650 -3.40 15.27 -27.74
N ARG A 651 -4.68 14.90 -27.93
CA ARG A 651 -5.82 15.56 -27.27
C ARG A 651 -5.78 15.43 -25.75
N TYR A 652 -5.35 14.29 -25.23
CA TYR A 652 -5.11 14.06 -23.81
C TYR A 652 -3.96 14.93 -23.27
N LEU A 653 -2.82 15.03 -23.96
CA LEU A 653 -1.71 15.89 -23.54
C LEU A 653 -2.10 17.39 -23.56
N VAL A 654 -2.97 17.80 -24.49
CA VAL A 654 -3.61 19.12 -24.46
C VAL A 654 -4.45 19.32 -23.20
N PHE A 655 -5.16 18.30 -22.72
CA PHE A 655 -5.89 18.37 -21.44
C PHE A 655 -4.95 18.36 -20.22
N VAL A 656 -3.86 17.59 -20.22
CA VAL A 656 -2.82 17.64 -19.17
C VAL A 656 -2.28 19.06 -19.04
N LYS A 657 -1.87 19.65 -20.17
CA LYS A 657 -1.37 21.04 -20.22
C LYS A 657 -2.40 22.03 -19.65
N GLN A 658 -3.66 21.92 -20.08
CA GLN A 658 -4.72 22.80 -19.59
C GLN A 658 -5.03 22.63 -18.10
N PHE A 659 -5.01 21.40 -17.58
CA PHE A 659 -5.19 21.14 -16.15
C PHE A 659 -4.06 21.79 -15.34
N VAL A 660 -2.82 21.57 -15.76
CA VAL A 660 -1.64 22.10 -15.06
C VAL A 660 -1.60 23.62 -15.07
N GLU A 661 -1.69 24.25 -16.24
CA GLU A 661 -1.60 25.71 -16.39
C GLU A 661 -2.76 26.47 -15.72
N LYS A 662 -3.98 25.93 -15.77
CA LYS A 662 -5.18 26.66 -15.32
C LYS A 662 -5.60 26.31 -13.89
N THR A 663 -5.29 25.11 -13.42
CA THR A 663 -5.82 24.55 -12.17
C THR A 663 -4.70 24.16 -11.20
N PHE A 664 -3.88 23.17 -11.56
CA PHE A 664 -2.93 22.52 -10.64
C PHE A 664 -1.82 23.47 -10.17
N SER A 665 -1.29 24.31 -11.07
CA SER A 665 -0.22 25.28 -10.77
C SER A 665 -0.71 26.72 -10.65
N ASN A 666 -2.03 26.95 -10.60
CA ASN A 666 -2.59 28.30 -10.53
C ASN A 666 -2.43 28.89 -9.12
N SER A 667 -1.50 29.82 -8.97
CA SER A 667 -1.13 30.38 -7.66
C SER A 667 -2.30 31.01 -6.89
N THR A 668 -3.20 31.73 -7.57
CA THR A 668 -4.40 32.31 -6.93
C THR A 668 -5.38 31.22 -6.48
N PHE A 669 -5.49 30.13 -7.23
CA PHE A 669 -6.31 28.99 -6.87
C PHE A 669 -5.69 28.18 -5.72
N LEU A 670 -4.37 27.98 -5.69
CA LEU A 670 -3.70 27.28 -4.59
C LEU A 670 -3.67 28.09 -3.28
N GLU A 671 -3.58 29.43 -3.33
CA GLU A 671 -3.40 30.25 -2.13
C GLU A 671 -4.58 30.17 -1.15
N HIS A 672 -5.83 30.09 -1.65
CA HIS A 672 -6.98 29.93 -0.76
C HIS A 672 -7.00 28.55 -0.08
N MET A 673 -6.47 27.51 -0.74
CA MET A 673 -6.35 26.16 -0.15
C MET A 673 -5.28 26.12 0.93
N LYS A 674 -4.14 26.81 0.71
CA LYS A 674 -3.06 27.03 1.69
C LYS A 674 -3.49 27.89 2.89
N LEU A 675 -4.53 28.71 2.72
CA LEU A 675 -5.14 29.44 3.83
C LEU A 675 -6.03 28.50 4.65
N HIS A 676 -6.95 27.78 3.99
CA HIS A 676 -7.83 26.79 4.63
C HIS A 676 -7.04 25.72 5.41
N SER A 677 -5.93 25.23 4.86
CA SER A 677 -5.09 24.21 5.54
C SER A 677 -4.46 24.70 6.86
N LYS A 678 -4.33 26.01 7.06
CA LYS A 678 -3.89 26.64 8.33
C LYS A 678 -5.05 26.88 9.28
N GLU A 679 -6.23 27.21 8.75
CA GLU A 679 -7.43 27.44 9.54
C GLU A 679 -7.95 26.17 10.22
N ILE A 680 -7.73 25.00 9.61
CA ILE A 680 -8.11 23.69 10.20
C ILE A 680 -7.06 23.09 11.15
N GLU A 681 -5.80 23.57 11.12
CA GLU A 681 -4.63 22.89 11.73
C GLU A 681 -4.82 22.59 13.22
N ALA A 682 -5.18 23.60 14.01
CA ALA A 682 -5.40 23.42 15.45
C ALA A 682 -6.55 22.45 15.73
N THR A 683 -7.67 22.56 15.01
CA THR A 683 -8.86 21.72 15.23
C THR A 683 -8.62 20.26 14.86
N ALA A 684 -7.83 19.98 13.82
CA ALA A 684 -7.45 18.63 13.45
C ALA A 684 -6.48 18.01 14.46
N ASN A 685 -5.47 18.76 14.90
CA ASN A 685 -4.44 18.26 15.83
C ASN A 685 -5.00 18.01 17.24
N GLU A 686 -5.96 18.82 17.69
CA GLU A 686 -6.68 18.64 18.97
C GLU A 686 -7.70 17.49 18.96
N SER A 687 -7.99 16.89 17.80
CA SER A 687 -9.01 15.85 17.65
C SER A 687 -8.51 14.47 18.12
N PRO A 688 -9.36 13.60 18.71
CA PRO A 688 -8.94 12.28 19.21
C PRO A 688 -8.28 11.37 18.17
N ASP A 689 -8.65 11.51 16.89
CA ASP A 689 -8.14 10.69 15.79
C ASP A 689 -6.72 11.07 15.33
N SER A 690 -6.18 12.22 15.77
CA SER A 690 -4.78 12.61 15.51
C SER A 690 -3.77 11.64 16.12
N VAL A 691 -4.20 10.81 17.09
CA VAL A 691 -3.41 9.71 17.66
C VAL A 691 -3.10 8.62 16.63
N ILE A 692 -3.99 8.40 15.65
CA ILE A 692 -3.83 7.36 14.60
C ILE A 692 -3.46 7.98 13.26
N TYR A 693 -4.06 9.10 12.88
CA TYR A 693 -3.82 9.77 11.59
C TYR A 693 -2.75 10.87 11.65
N GLY A 694 -2.06 11.01 12.79
CA GLY A 694 -1.07 12.05 13.02
C GLY A 694 -1.63 13.47 13.05
N ASN A 695 -0.79 14.42 13.45
CA ASN A 695 -1.04 15.84 13.23
C ASN A 695 -1.03 16.18 11.74
N ILE A 696 -1.60 17.32 11.36
CA ILE A 696 -1.49 17.84 9.99
C ILE A 696 -0.03 18.14 9.64
N ASP A 697 0.46 17.56 8.54
CA ASP A 697 1.68 18.00 7.87
C ASP A 697 1.37 18.58 6.48
N ASN A 698 1.56 19.90 6.36
CA ASN A 698 1.38 20.65 5.12
C ASN A 698 2.68 20.82 4.32
N SER A 699 3.83 20.37 4.83
CA SER A 699 5.16 20.61 4.22
C SER A 699 5.36 19.85 2.92
N ASN A 700 4.72 18.68 2.78
CA ASN A 700 4.88 17.81 1.62
C ASN A 700 3.93 18.17 0.47
N ILE A 701 2.61 18.32 0.72
CA ILE A 701 1.60 18.48 -0.34
C ILE A 701 1.83 19.71 -1.24
N TRP A 702 2.11 20.88 -0.67
CA TRP A 702 2.25 22.11 -1.46
C TRP A 702 3.55 22.18 -2.25
N ASN A 703 4.63 21.62 -1.70
CA ASN A 703 5.90 21.48 -2.41
C ASN A 703 5.76 20.47 -3.55
N TRP A 704 5.12 19.32 -3.30
CA TRP A 704 4.88 18.32 -4.32
C TRP A 704 3.99 18.84 -5.47
N ILE A 705 2.88 19.55 -5.20
CA ILE A 705 2.06 20.18 -6.26
C ILE A 705 2.90 21.13 -7.13
N SER A 706 3.75 21.96 -6.50
CA SER A 706 4.63 22.89 -7.22
C SER A 706 5.63 22.14 -8.12
N THR A 707 6.41 21.23 -7.53
CA THR A 707 7.43 20.45 -8.25
C THR A 707 6.81 19.62 -9.36
N ARG A 708 5.73 18.88 -9.07
CA ARG A 708 5.03 18.04 -10.05
C ARG A 708 4.50 18.87 -11.22
N GLY A 709 3.93 20.05 -10.95
CA GLY A 709 3.47 20.97 -11.99
C GLY A 709 4.60 21.42 -12.93
N GLU A 710 5.77 21.75 -12.39
CA GLU A 710 6.95 22.12 -13.18
C GLU A 710 7.48 20.95 -14.02
N LYS A 711 7.60 19.75 -13.43
CA LYS A 711 8.04 18.53 -14.14
C LYS A 711 7.10 18.14 -15.28
N VAL A 712 5.79 18.20 -15.07
CA VAL A 712 4.80 17.90 -16.11
C VAL A 712 4.87 18.91 -17.26
N LEU A 713 5.04 20.21 -16.99
CA LEU A 713 5.24 21.20 -18.04
C LEU A 713 6.54 20.99 -18.82
N LEU A 714 7.61 20.52 -18.15
CA LEU A 714 8.87 20.16 -18.81
C LEU A 714 8.72 18.94 -19.73
N GLN A 715 8.03 17.87 -19.28
CA GLN A 715 7.72 16.71 -20.13
C GLN A 715 6.90 17.13 -21.38
N LEU A 716 5.88 17.98 -21.20
CA LEU A 716 5.07 18.52 -22.30
C LEU A 716 5.86 19.40 -23.27
N ALA A 717 6.76 20.26 -22.77
CA ALA A 717 7.62 21.08 -23.63
C ALA A 717 8.51 20.19 -24.51
N ARG A 718 9.17 19.19 -23.91
CA ARG A 718 10.01 18.20 -24.61
C ARG A 718 9.25 17.39 -25.65
N TRP A 719 7.97 17.07 -25.42
CA TRP A 719 7.10 16.43 -26.39
C TRP A 719 6.88 17.32 -27.63
N TYR A 720 6.48 18.58 -27.43
CA TYR A 720 6.14 19.49 -28.53
C TYR A 720 7.35 20.10 -29.27
N GLU A 721 8.57 20.04 -28.71
CA GLU A 721 9.77 20.59 -29.35
C GLU A 721 10.42 19.67 -30.40
N LYS A 722 10.09 18.36 -30.43
CA LYS A 722 10.66 17.43 -31.42
C LYS A 722 9.95 17.50 -32.77
N SER A 723 10.71 17.35 -33.85
CA SER A 723 10.20 17.34 -35.24
C SER A 723 9.84 15.96 -35.78
N ASP A 724 9.96 14.91 -34.97
CA ASP A 724 9.73 13.51 -35.37
C ASP A 724 9.21 12.69 -34.18
N ASN A 725 7.98 12.18 -34.31
CA ASN A 725 7.31 11.37 -33.28
C ASN A 725 7.94 9.98 -33.12
N SER A 726 8.74 9.49 -34.08
CA SER A 726 9.40 8.18 -33.99
C SER A 726 10.42 8.07 -32.86
N ALA A 727 10.82 9.19 -32.25
CA ALA A 727 11.63 9.23 -31.04
C ALA A 727 10.85 8.95 -29.73
N PHE A 728 9.54 8.68 -29.81
CA PHE A 728 8.65 8.50 -28.65
C PHE A 728 7.62 7.37 -28.85
N PRO A 729 8.03 6.10 -28.73
CA PRO A 729 7.10 4.97 -28.82
C PRO A 729 6.10 4.95 -27.65
N ILE A 730 4.88 5.42 -27.88
CA ILE A 730 3.74 5.31 -26.95
C ILE A 730 3.35 3.85 -26.66
N ASP A 731 3.74 2.93 -27.54
CA ASP A 731 3.59 1.47 -27.44
C ASP A 731 4.76 0.77 -26.71
N SER A 732 5.69 1.53 -26.12
CA SER A 732 6.87 0.99 -25.45
C SER A 732 6.56 0.10 -24.24
N SER A 733 7.21 -1.06 -24.20
CA SER A 733 7.11 -2.07 -23.14
C SER A 733 8.03 -1.81 -21.93
N ILE A 734 8.09 -0.57 -21.44
CA ILE A 734 8.73 -0.22 -20.16
C ILE A 734 7.61 0.05 -19.14
N PRO A 735 7.62 -0.53 -17.92
CA PRO A 735 6.65 -0.26 -16.88
C PRO A 735 7.12 0.89 -15.97
N CYS A 736 6.20 1.52 -15.22
CA CYS A 736 6.50 2.51 -14.19
C CYS A 736 7.50 3.59 -14.63
N VAL A 737 7.14 4.18 -15.77
CA VAL A 737 7.96 5.07 -16.57
C VAL A 737 8.15 6.42 -15.89
N THR A 738 9.40 6.84 -15.67
CA THR A 738 9.76 8.22 -15.33
C THR A 738 10.35 8.95 -16.52
N THR A 739 10.46 10.29 -16.44
CA THR A 739 11.17 11.15 -17.39
C THR A 739 12.50 10.53 -17.84
N ASP A 740 13.34 10.08 -16.91
CA ASP A 740 14.62 9.47 -17.25
C ASP A 740 14.47 8.15 -18.03
N ASP A 741 13.43 7.36 -17.81
CA ASP A 741 13.12 6.15 -18.61
C ASP A 741 12.44 6.45 -19.98
N GLU A 742 12.00 7.69 -20.20
CA GLU A 742 11.47 8.15 -21.51
C GLU A 742 12.55 8.70 -22.41
N PHE A 743 13.46 9.46 -21.82
CA PHE A 743 14.49 10.18 -22.54
C PHE A 743 15.82 9.42 -22.58
N CYS A 744 16.07 8.53 -21.61
CA CYS A 744 17.28 7.73 -21.51
C CYS A 744 17.00 6.23 -21.62
N SER A 745 17.87 5.50 -22.31
CA SER A 745 17.80 4.05 -22.41
C SER A 745 19.16 3.39 -22.25
N SER A 746 19.21 2.32 -21.47
CA SER A 746 20.36 1.41 -21.40
C SER A 746 20.62 0.67 -22.71
N THR A 747 19.60 0.53 -23.58
CA THR A 747 19.77 -0.11 -24.91
C THR A 747 20.66 0.69 -25.86
N PHE A 748 20.93 1.97 -25.56
CA PHE A 748 21.83 2.79 -26.38
C PHE A 748 23.28 2.77 -25.87
N CYS A 749 23.59 2.18 -24.70
CA CYS A 749 24.96 2.09 -24.20
C CYS A 749 25.86 1.31 -25.16
N THR A 750 27.11 1.75 -25.31
CA THR A 750 28.12 1.12 -26.17
C THR A 750 29.47 0.88 -25.48
N SER A 751 29.53 0.96 -24.14
CA SER A 751 30.75 0.64 -23.40
C SER A 751 31.04 -0.87 -23.48
N PRO A 752 32.29 -1.31 -23.74
CA PRO A 752 32.57 -2.73 -23.99
C PRO A 752 32.54 -3.60 -22.73
N ASN A 753 31.67 -4.61 -22.71
CA ASN A 753 31.51 -5.52 -21.55
C ASN A 753 32.66 -6.52 -21.31
N GLY A 754 33.84 -6.29 -21.88
CA GLY A 754 35.01 -7.19 -21.83
C GLY A 754 34.86 -8.55 -22.55
N LEU A 755 33.67 -8.91 -23.05
CA LEU A 755 33.36 -10.21 -23.67
C LEU A 755 32.94 -10.10 -25.15
N GLY A 756 33.16 -8.94 -25.77
CA GLY A 756 32.81 -8.69 -27.18
C GLY A 756 31.38 -8.24 -27.42
N GLY A 757 30.67 -7.79 -26.37
CA GLY A 757 29.41 -7.08 -26.45
C GLY A 757 29.48 -5.71 -25.75
N TYR A 758 28.32 -5.11 -25.50
CA TYR A 758 28.19 -3.84 -24.79
C TYR A 758 27.42 -4.03 -23.48
N ASP A 759 27.68 -3.16 -22.51
CA ASP A 759 26.86 -2.96 -21.32
C ASP A 759 26.76 -1.46 -20.99
N CYS A 760 26.35 -1.11 -19.77
CA CYS A 760 26.26 0.27 -19.27
C CYS A 760 27.15 0.54 -18.04
N TRP A 761 28.22 -0.22 -17.83
CA TRP A 761 29.13 -0.06 -16.69
C TRP A 761 30.48 0.51 -17.14
N ALA A 762 30.64 1.83 -17.06
CA ALA A 762 31.83 2.55 -17.54
C ALA A 762 32.31 3.58 -16.51
N GLY A 763 32.98 4.67 -16.91
CA GLY A 763 33.44 5.72 -16.00
C GLY A 763 34.63 5.34 -15.12
N SER A 764 35.29 4.21 -15.42
CA SER A 764 36.64 3.96 -14.92
C SER A 764 37.64 4.92 -15.59
N ARG A 765 38.90 4.98 -15.15
CA ARG A 765 39.90 5.88 -15.77
C ARG A 765 40.15 5.59 -17.26
N THR A 766 39.80 4.40 -17.72
CA THR A 766 40.11 3.89 -19.06
C THR A 766 38.89 3.59 -19.91
N GLU A 767 37.67 3.71 -19.36
CA GLU A 767 36.44 3.35 -20.07
C GLU A 767 35.41 4.49 -20.07
N PRO A 768 35.19 5.18 -21.21
CA PRO A 768 34.18 6.23 -21.34
C PRO A 768 32.75 5.66 -21.33
N CYS A 769 31.80 6.44 -20.80
CA CYS A 769 30.37 6.13 -20.95
C CYS A 769 29.91 6.50 -22.37
N THR A 770 29.99 5.57 -23.32
CA THR A 770 29.66 5.82 -24.72
C THR A 770 28.23 5.46 -25.07
N CYS A 771 27.63 6.22 -25.98
CA CYS A 771 26.25 6.03 -26.42
C CYS A 771 26.14 5.96 -27.95
N SER A 772 25.34 5.01 -28.44
CA SER A 772 24.91 4.93 -29.84
C SER A 772 23.88 6.01 -30.22
N ALA A 773 23.11 6.50 -29.24
CA ALA A 773 22.20 7.62 -29.38
C ALA A 773 22.12 8.41 -28.06
N GLY A 774 22.08 9.73 -28.13
CA GLY A 774 22.10 10.61 -26.96
C GLY A 774 23.49 10.77 -26.33
N ALA A 775 23.52 11.23 -25.09
CA ALA A 775 24.72 11.42 -24.27
C ALA A 775 24.58 10.65 -22.95
N ALA A 776 25.66 10.11 -22.41
CA ALA A 776 25.60 9.33 -21.18
C ALA A 776 25.29 10.19 -19.95
N LYS A 777 24.53 9.63 -19.01
CA LYS A 777 24.16 10.19 -17.72
C LYS A 777 24.35 9.11 -16.66
N GLU A 778 25.12 9.39 -15.61
CA GLU A 778 25.30 8.45 -14.50
C GLU A 778 23.99 8.27 -13.71
N THR A 779 23.73 7.03 -13.30
CA THR A 779 22.58 6.66 -12.45
C THR A 779 22.88 6.84 -10.95
N GLY A 780 24.15 6.93 -10.58
CA GLY A 780 24.62 6.98 -9.18
C GLY A 780 25.00 5.61 -8.60
N GLU A 781 24.69 4.49 -9.28
CA GLU A 781 25.19 3.17 -8.87
C GLU A 781 26.65 2.95 -9.29
N THR A 782 27.41 2.22 -8.46
CA THR A 782 28.81 1.88 -8.73
C THR A 782 29.10 0.42 -8.40
N THR A 783 30.00 -0.22 -9.16
CA THR A 783 30.50 -1.57 -8.91
C THR A 783 32.03 -1.61 -8.92
N GLN A 784 32.61 -2.67 -8.36
CA GLN A 784 34.05 -2.88 -8.24
C GLN A 784 34.46 -4.11 -9.07
N HIS A 785 35.32 -3.91 -10.08
CA HIS A 785 35.86 -5.00 -10.88
C HIS A 785 37.37 -4.82 -11.07
N MET A 786 38.15 -5.87 -10.80
CA MET A 786 39.61 -5.88 -10.91
C MET A 786 40.34 -4.69 -10.24
N GLY A 787 39.76 -4.14 -9.16
CA GLY A 787 40.32 -3.00 -8.41
C GLY A 787 40.01 -1.61 -9.01
N GLN A 788 39.23 -1.54 -10.08
CA GLN A 788 38.67 -0.29 -10.60
C GLN A 788 37.20 -0.14 -10.20
N THR A 789 36.75 1.11 -10.04
CA THR A 789 35.34 1.46 -9.85
C THR A 789 34.72 1.76 -11.21
N TYR A 790 33.59 1.12 -11.48
CA TYR A 790 32.75 1.37 -12.64
C TYR A 790 31.41 1.96 -12.16
N TYR A 791 30.83 2.81 -12.99
CA TYR A 791 29.66 3.63 -12.75
C TYR A 791 28.58 3.20 -13.75
N LEU A 792 27.38 2.90 -13.25
CA LEU A 792 26.25 2.57 -14.11
C LEU A 792 25.73 3.87 -14.73
N TYR A 793 25.67 3.91 -16.06
CA TYR A 793 25.10 5.03 -16.79
C TYR A 793 23.89 4.61 -17.62
N THR A 794 23.18 5.60 -18.16
CA THR A 794 22.14 5.43 -19.18
C THR A 794 22.35 6.49 -20.26
N CYS A 795 21.84 6.26 -21.46
CA CYS A 795 22.10 7.11 -22.62
C CYS A 795 20.88 7.97 -22.96
N CYS A 796 20.99 9.28 -22.71
CA CYS A 796 19.92 10.25 -22.71
C CYS A 796 19.85 11.08 -23.99
N THR A 797 18.69 11.06 -24.66
CA THR A 797 18.41 11.79 -25.91
C THR A 797 17.83 13.19 -25.71
N ASP A 798 17.53 13.59 -24.46
CA ASP A 798 17.05 14.94 -24.10
C ASP A 798 18.17 15.97 -23.85
N GLY A 799 19.43 15.56 -23.99
CA GLY A 799 20.59 16.41 -23.68
C GLY A 799 20.88 16.58 -22.19
N SER A 800 20.28 15.77 -21.31
CA SER A 800 20.63 15.75 -19.86
C SER A 800 21.94 15.02 -19.56
N GLY A 801 22.48 14.25 -20.52
CA GLY A 801 23.75 13.54 -20.37
C GLY A 801 24.98 14.45 -20.42
N THR A 802 25.99 14.09 -19.63
CA THR A 802 27.33 14.71 -19.60
C THR A 802 28.23 14.26 -20.75
N GLY A 803 27.82 13.23 -21.50
CA GLY A 803 28.61 12.64 -22.59
C GLY A 803 29.60 11.61 -22.04
N GLU A 804 30.70 11.38 -22.76
CA GLU A 804 31.70 10.35 -22.39
C GLU A 804 32.38 10.60 -21.03
N GLN A 805 32.30 11.83 -20.52
CA GLN A 805 32.83 12.23 -19.21
C GLN A 805 31.88 11.78 -18.09
N CYS A 806 32.25 10.70 -17.39
CA CYS A 806 31.47 10.10 -16.32
C CYS A 806 32.38 9.46 -15.25
N GLY A 807 31.94 9.47 -13.99
CA GLY A 807 32.62 8.82 -12.87
C GLY A 807 34.02 9.38 -12.64
N THR A 808 35.02 8.54 -12.91
CA THR A 808 36.46 8.90 -12.88
C THR A 808 37.10 9.02 -14.26
N PHE A 809 36.32 8.85 -15.33
CA PHE A 809 36.80 9.07 -16.69
C PHE A 809 36.96 10.58 -16.96
N SER A 810 38.21 11.05 -16.92
CA SER A 810 38.60 12.35 -17.45
C SER A 810 39.29 12.15 -18.80
N GLY A 811 38.68 12.68 -19.88
CA GLY A 811 39.28 12.68 -21.22
C GLY A 811 40.61 13.44 -21.29
N ASP A 812 40.90 14.28 -20.29
CA ASP A 812 42.19 14.92 -20.09
C ASP A 812 43.18 14.01 -19.33
N THR A 813 43.96 13.21 -20.07
CA THR A 813 45.12 12.47 -19.52
C THR A 813 46.45 12.86 -20.17
N CYS A 814 46.71 14.18 -20.27
CA CYS A 814 48.02 14.73 -20.61
C CYS A 814 48.48 15.79 -19.60
N SER A 815 49.00 15.33 -18.45
CA SER A 815 49.67 16.19 -17.46
C SER A 815 50.90 16.87 -18.08
N SER A 816 50.80 18.18 -18.33
CA SER A 816 51.79 18.97 -19.06
C SER A 816 53.21 18.91 -18.45
N SER A 817 54.07 18.09 -19.05
CA SER A 817 55.48 17.94 -18.67
C SER A 817 56.38 17.90 -19.92
N GLY A 818 56.72 19.07 -20.47
CA GLY A 818 57.74 19.21 -21.52
C GLY A 818 57.43 20.11 -22.74
N SER A 819 56.32 20.86 -22.77
CA SER A 819 55.99 21.71 -23.93
C SER A 819 56.87 22.98 -24.01
N ILE A 820 57.99 22.90 -24.73
CA ILE A 820 58.67 24.07 -25.32
C ILE A 820 58.20 24.18 -26.78
N ASN A 821 57.47 25.26 -27.10
CA ASN A 821 56.94 25.45 -28.45
C ASN A 821 58.05 25.74 -29.48
N VAL A 822 58.28 24.80 -30.40
CA VAL A 822 59.09 25.00 -31.60
C VAL A 822 58.26 25.72 -32.65
N SER A 823 58.78 26.82 -33.22
CA SER A 823 58.08 27.58 -34.26
C SER A 823 58.18 26.89 -35.63
N SER A 824 57.45 25.79 -35.82
CA SER A 824 57.36 25.06 -37.09
C SER A 824 55.94 25.10 -37.66
N SER A 825 55.79 24.86 -38.96
CA SER A 825 54.49 24.78 -39.65
C SER A 825 53.81 23.41 -39.52
N CYS A 826 54.43 22.45 -38.83
CA CYS A 826 54.19 21.02 -39.03
C CYS A 826 54.25 20.25 -37.71
N SER A 827 53.08 19.93 -37.14
CA SER A 827 52.86 19.21 -35.86
C SER A 827 53.44 19.85 -34.58
N GLU A 828 52.82 19.54 -33.43
CA GLU A 828 53.39 19.86 -32.12
C GLU A 828 54.42 18.79 -31.70
N TYR A 829 55.49 19.26 -31.06
CA TYR A 829 56.60 18.46 -30.56
C TYR A 829 56.75 18.65 -29.04
N ASN A 830 57.17 17.59 -28.34
CA ASN A 830 57.52 17.62 -26.92
C ASN A 830 59.05 17.65 -26.79
N CYS A 831 59.60 18.65 -26.09
CA CYS A 831 61.00 19.06 -26.25
C CYS A 831 61.74 19.29 -24.93
N PHE A 832 62.99 18.82 -24.87
CA PHE A 832 63.86 18.87 -23.69
C PHE A 832 65.21 19.52 -24.00
N ASP A 833 65.60 20.51 -23.20
CA ASP A 833 66.93 21.12 -23.22
C ASP A 833 67.95 20.24 -22.47
N GLY A 834 69.16 20.10 -23.02
CA GLY A 834 70.25 19.35 -22.42
C GLY A 834 70.12 17.82 -22.51
N ALA A 835 69.20 17.35 -23.36
CA ALA A 835 68.92 15.95 -23.66
C ALA A 835 69.54 15.51 -25.01
N HIS A 836 69.43 14.21 -25.31
CA HIS A 836 69.72 13.60 -26.61
C HIS A 836 68.75 12.43 -26.82
N ILE A 837 68.13 12.31 -28.00
CA ILE A 837 67.32 11.12 -28.34
C ILE A 837 68.28 9.95 -28.60
N VAL A 838 68.21 8.92 -27.77
CA VAL A 838 68.98 7.69 -27.99
C VAL A 838 68.37 6.95 -29.18
N GLY A 839 69.06 6.95 -30.31
CA GLY A 839 68.61 6.27 -31.52
C GLY A 839 69.65 6.29 -32.62
N ALA A 840 69.32 5.69 -33.77
CA ALA A 840 70.15 5.80 -34.97
C ALA A 840 69.64 6.96 -35.84
N ASP A 841 70.54 7.93 -36.07
CA ASP A 841 70.28 9.09 -36.93
C ASP A 841 69.88 8.65 -38.35
N ILE A 842 68.66 9.02 -38.75
CA ILE A 842 68.17 8.93 -40.13
C ILE A 842 68.98 9.88 -41.03
N SER A 843 69.27 11.09 -40.54
CA SER A 843 70.11 12.07 -41.23
C SER A 843 70.65 13.15 -40.28
N CYS A 844 71.93 13.51 -40.41
CA CYS A 844 72.53 14.66 -39.72
C CYS A 844 73.10 15.66 -40.73
N ASP A 845 72.67 16.93 -40.64
CA ASP A 845 73.18 18.04 -41.44
C ASP A 845 73.49 19.27 -40.56
N THR A 846 74.17 20.28 -41.09
CA THR A 846 74.50 21.54 -40.39
C THR A 846 74.07 22.78 -41.18
N GLY A 847 74.03 23.94 -40.52
CA GLY A 847 73.50 25.19 -41.11
C GLY A 847 71.97 25.33 -41.07
N PHE A 848 71.28 24.50 -40.30
CA PHE A 848 69.82 24.55 -40.11
C PHE A 848 69.45 25.40 -38.89
N SER A 849 68.25 25.98 -38.89
CA SER A 849 67.58 26.46 -37.67
C SER A 849 66.73 25.37 -37.03
N GLU A 850 66.37 25.55 -35.75
CA GLU A 850 65.50 24.64 -34.99
C GLU A 850 64.18 24.35 -35.72
N ALA A 851 63.53 25.40 -36.25
CA ALA A 851 62.30 25.31 -37.04
C ALA A 851 62.47 24.47 -38.32
N GLN A 852 63.57 24.68 -39.05
CA GLN A 852 63.87 23.91 -40.26
C GLN A 852 64.26 22.46 -39.94
N CYS A 853 64.79 22.19 -38.75
CA CYS A 853 65.06 20.84 -38.28
C CYS A 853 63.75 20.07 -38.00
N ALA A 854 62.77 20.72 -37.36
CA ALA A 854 61.42 20.19 -37.19
C ALA A 854 60.74 19.92 -38.54
N GLU A 855 60.75 20.86 -39.48
CA GLU A 855 60.18 20.67 -40.82
C GLU A 855 60.86 19.52 -41.59
N LYS A 856 62.19 19.37 -41.46
CA LYS A 856 62.93 18.22 -42.02
C LYS A 856 62.42 16.89 -41.45
N CYS A 857 62.24 16.79 -40.13
CA CYS A 857 61.65 15.60 -39.50
C CYS A 857 60.17 15.38 -39.91
N CYS A 858 59.39 16.44 -40.11
CA CYS A 858 58.02 16.31 -40.60
C CYS A 858 57.97 15.75 -42.03
N SER A 859 58.92 16.14 -42.89
CA SER A 859 59.03 15.66 -44.27
C SER A 859 59.53 14.22 -44.43
N GLN A 860 60.12 13.63 -43.38
CA GLN A 860 60.65 12.26 -43.38
C GLN A 860 59.60 11.27 -42.83
N HIS A 861 59.17 10.33 -43.66
CA HIS A 861 58.15 9.33 -43.35
C HIS A 861 58.45 8.47 -42.10
N ASN A 862 59.73 8.37 -41.70
CA ASN A 862 60.18 7.49 -40.62
C ASN A 862 60.70 8.27 -39.40
N CYS A 863 60.59 9.60 -39.38
CA CYS A 863 61.15 10.43 -38.30
C CYS A 863 60.14 10.58 -37.15
N ASN A 864 60.56 10.18 -35.96
CA ASN A 864 59.77 10.25 -34.73
C ASN A 864 60.24 11.38 -33.80
N GLY A 865 61.49 11.84 -33.94
CA GLY A 865 62.02 13.01 -33.25
C GLY A 865 63.32 13.54 -33.86
N PHE A 866 63.85 14.63 -33.32
CA PHE A 866 65.10 15.25 -33.78
C PHE A 866 65.90 15.86 -32.63
N ASP A 867 67.21 15.95 -32.82
CA ASP A 867 68.16 16.67 -31.97
C ASP A 867 68.74 17.88 -32.71
N TYR A 868 68.75 19.02 -32.04
CA TYR A 868 69.23 20.30 -32.57
C TYR A 868 70.30 20.92 -31.65
N SER A 869 71.35 21.51 -32.22
CA SER A 869 72.24 22.40 -31.49
C SER A 869 72.65 23.63 -32.31
N ALA A 870 72.53 24.80 -31.68
CA ALA A 870 72.93 26.08 -32.24
C ALA A 870 74.44 26.37 -32.12
N ILE A 871 75.20 25.55 -31.39
CA ILE A 871 76.63 25.78 -31.09
C ILE A 871 77.51 24.90 -31.98
N ASP A 872 78.61 25.46 -32.51
CA ASP A 872 79.61 24.69 -33.27
C ASP A 872 80.55 23.94 -32.32
N HIS A 873 80.48 22.60 -32.37
CA HIS A 873 81.36 21.69 -31.62
C HIS A 873 82.41 21.02 -32.53
N GLY A 874 82.85 21.71 -33.59
CA GLY A 874 83.81 21.20 -34.57
C GLY A 874 83.18 20.49 -35.76
N TRP A 875 81.87 20.68 -35.97
CA TRP A 875 81.08 20.06 -37.04
C TRP A 875 80.21 21.08 -37.82
N GLY A 876 80.16 22.34 -37.39
CA GLY A 876 79.33 23.42 -37.95
C GLY A 876 78.15 23.78 -37.04
N ALA A 877 77.86 25.08 -36.93
CA ALA A 877 76.72 25.59 -36.17
C ALA A 877 75.37 25.23 -36.82
N GLY A 878 74.31 25.11 -36.01
CA GLY A 878 72.99 24.72 -36.50
C GLY A 878 72.95 23.25 -36.94
N ARG A 879 73.49 22.35 -36.11
CA ARG A 879 73.47 20.90 -36.34
C ARG A 879 72.07 20.37 -36.07
N CYS A 880 71.54 19.61 -37.03
CA CYS A 880 70.22 18.99 -37.00
C CYS A 880 70.34 17.50 -37.34
N CYS A 881 69.98 16.64 -36.40
CA CYS A 881 69.95 15.19 -36.56
C CYS A 881 68.52 14.68 -36.36
N THR A 882 67.99 13.90 -37.31
CA THR A 882 66.64 13.32 -37.25
C THR A 882 66.71 11.84 -36.86
N SER A 883 65.87 11.39 -35.93
CA SER A 883 65.88 10.03 -35.36
C SER A 883 64.51 9.34 -35.51
N TYR A 884 64.52 8.00 -35.55
CA TYR A 884 63.31 7.17 -35.60
C TYR A 884 62.90 6.58 -34.23
N VAL A 885 63.73 6.73 -33.19
CA VAL A 885 63.45 6.17 -31.85
C VAL A 885 62.71 7.21 -31.00
N SER A 886 61.76 6.75 -30.16
CA SER A 886 60.99 7.57 -29.21
C SER A 886 61.23 7.15 -27.77
N ARG A 887 60.68 7.88 -26.79
CA ARG A 887 60.79 7.53 -25.35
C ARG A 887 60.43 6.08 -24.99
N ILE A 888 59.56 5.43 -25.75
CA ILE A 888 59.10 4.06 -25.48
C ILE A 888 60.22 3.03 -25.70
N GLU A 889 61.13 3.24 -26.65
CA GLU A 889 62.17 2.27 -27.02
C GLU A 889 63.57 2.62 -26.47
N GLY A 890 63.78 3.84 -25.97
CA GLY A 890 65.05 4.26 -25.37
C GLY A 890 64.99 5.67 -24.78
N ALA A 891 64.93 5.77 -23.45
CA ALA A 891 64.79 7.04 -22.75
C ALA A 891 65.94 8.03 -23.08
N PHE A 892 65.60 9.32 -23.19
CA PHE A 892 66.54 10.42 -23.47
C PHE A 892 67.77 10.38 -22.54
N GLU A 893 68.98 10.55 -23.09
CA GLU A 893 70.18 10.74 -22.28
C GLU A 893 70.30 12.19 -21.81
N HIS A 894 69.98 12.43 -20.54
CA HIS A 894 70.16 13.74 -19.88
C HIS A 894 71.60 13.95 -19.41
N ASN A 895 72.54 13.99 -20.35
CA ASN A 895 73.99 14.08 -20.09
C ASN A 895 74.52 15.53 -19.94
N GLY A 896 73.63 16.51 -19.73
CA GLY A 896 74.01 17.93 -19.57
C GLY A 896 74.61 18.54 -20.85
N GLY A 897 74.21 18.03 -22.01
CA GLY A 897 74.69 18.48 -23.32
C GLY A 897 74.18 19.86 -23.71
N THR A 898 74.60 20.33 -24.89
CA THR A 898 74.16 21.59 -25.53
C THR A 898 73.17 21.35 -26.66
N TYR A 899 72.51 20.18 -26.66
CA TYR A 899 71.47 19.80 -27.60
C TYR A 899 70.09 20.05 -26.99
N ARG A 900 69.12 20.36 -27.86
CA ARG A 900 67.69 20.30 -27.57
C ARG A 900 67.10 19.17 -28.39
N SER A 901 66.30 18.34 -27.73
CA SER A 901 65.75 17.11 -28.29
C SER A 901 64.24 17.18 -28.31
N CYS A 902 63.60 16.80 -29.42
CA CYS A 902 62.16 16.99 -29.65
C CYS A 902 61.54 15.76 -30.32
N GLU A 903 60.48 15.20 -29.75
CA GLU A 903 59.71 14.08 -30.34
C GLU A 903 58.29 14.51 -30.75
N LYS A 904 57.67 13.82 -31.71
CA LYS A 904 56.30 14.09 -32.18
C LYS A 904 55.27 13.64 -31.15
N ASN A 905 54.30 14.50 -30.81
CA ASN A 905 53.31 14.25 -29.74
C ASN A 905 52.48 12.97 -29.91
N SER A 906 52.35 12.40 -31.11
CA SER A 906 51.52 11.24 -31.40
C SER A 906 52.25 9.89 -31.38
N VAL A 907 53.50 9.83 -30.91
CA VAL A 907 54.36 8.62 -30.98
C VAL A 907 54.52 7.92 -29.63
N THR A 908 54.09 8.55 -28.53
CA THR A 908 54.35 8.05 -27.15
C THR A 908 53.07 8.01 -26.32
N CYS A 909 52.16 7.10 -26.67
CA CYS A 909 50.89 6.88 -25.96
C CYS A 909 50.51 5.38 -25.94
N GLU A 910 51.16 4.59 -25.09
CA GLU A 910 50.68 3.27 -24.64
C GLU A 910 51.14 3.03 -23.18
N PRO A 911 50.61 2.04 -22.44
CA PRO A 911 50.63 2.03 -20.98
C PRO A 911 52.02 1.80 -20.37
N ASP A 912 52.16 2.17 -19.10
CA ASP A 912 53.33 1.90 -18.28
C ASP A 912 53.37 0.41 -17.90
N ASP A 913 53.83 -0.44 -18.84
CA ASP A 913 54.15 -1.84 -18.62
C ASP A 913 55.39 -1.97 -17.72
N THR A 914 55.22 -1.68 -16.42
CA THR A 914 56.16 -2.08 -15.38
C THR A 914 55.62 -3.30 -14.62
N GLU A 915 55.76 -4.48 -15.22
CA GLU A 915 56.00 -5.67 -14.42
C GLU A 915 57.44 -5.61 -13.84
N ASP A 916 57.62 -6.18 -12.64
CA ASP A 916 58.90 -6.35 -11.93
C ASP A 916 59.72 -5.09 -11.55
N ASP A 917 59.37 -4.41 -10.43
CA ASP A 917 60.38 -4.12 -9.39
C ASP A 917 59.83 -3.87 -7.94
N ASP A 918 58.87 -4.68 -7.46
CA ASP A 918 58.51 -4.65 -6.02
C ASP A 918 58.42 -5.99 -5.26
N VAL A 919 58.80 -7.10 -5.91
CA VAL A 919 59.17 -8.34 -5.19
C VAL A 919 60.42 -8.10 -4.33
N GLY A 920 61.29 -7.16 -4.71
CA GLY A 920 62.50 -6.79 -3.97
C GLY A 920 62.25 -6.14 -2.59
N LYS A 921 61.25 -5.27 -2.44
CA LYS A 921 61.00 -4.58 -1.14
C LYS A 921 60.20 -5.44 -0.17
N LEU A 922 59.27 -6.27 -0.66
CA LEU A 922 58.47 -7.14 0.21
C LEU A 922 59.33 -8.23 0.87
N VAL A 923 60.27 -8.83 0.13
CA VAL A 923 61.23 -9.80 0.69
C VAL A 923 62.16 -9.15 1.72
N GLY A 924 62.63 -7.92 1.48
CA GLY A 924 63.43 -7.16 2.44
C GLY A 924 62.68 -6.88 3.75
N VAL A 925 61.43 -6.42 3.67
CA VAL A 925 60.59 -6.11 4.84
C VAL A 925 60.22 -7.38 5.61
N VAL A 926 59.88 -8.48 4.92
CA VAL A 926 59.56 -9.78 5.55
C VAL A 926 60.80 -10.41 6.20
N ILE A 927 61.99 -10.33 5.59
CA ILE A 927 63.24 -10.83 6.23
C ILE A 927 63.59 -9.97 7.46
N ILE A 928 63.46 -8.64 7.39
CA ILE A 928 63.71 -7.76 8.54
C ILE A 928 62.71 -8.01 9.68
N LEU A 929 61.41 -8.16 9.37
CA LEU A 929 60.40 -8.52 10.37
C LEU A 929 60.65 -9.92 10.96
N CYS A 930 60.99 -10.92 10.15
CA CYS A 930 61.33 -12.26 10.64
C CYS A 930 62.60 -12.25 11.50
N VAL A 931 63.63 -11.46 11.17
CA VAL A 931 64.84 -11.32 12.00
C VAL A 931 64.54 -10.58 13.31
N ILE A 932 63.71 -9.53 13.29
CA ILE A 932 63.28 -8.82 14.50
C ILE A 932 62.42 -9.72 15.40
N ILE A 933 61.43 -10.42 14.84
CA ILE A 933 60.57 -11.35 15.60
C ILE A 933 61.40 -12.52 16.15
N THR A 934 62.33 -13.07 15.38
CA THR A 934 63.24 -14.14 15.86
C THR A 934 64.19 -13.64 16.94
N ALA A 935 64.69 -12.41 16.84
CA ALA A 935 65.53 -11.79 17.87
C ALA A 935 64.73 -11.52 19.18
N ILE A 936 63.48 -11.09 19.07
CA ILE A 936 62.57 -10.90 20.21
C ILE A 936 62.24 -12.26 20.86
N VAL A 937 61.97 -13.31 20.07
CA VAL A 937 61.72 -14.67 20.59
C VAL A 937 62.98 -15.26 21.28
N ILE A 938 64.18 -15.03 20.73
CA ILE A 938 65.44 -15.52 21.33
C ILE A 938 65.77 -14.75 22.62
N THR A 939 65.52 -13.43 22.70
CA THR A 939 65.77 -12.65 23.92
C THR A 939 64.70 -12.82 25.01
N SER A 940 63.47 -13.21 24.65
CA SER A 940 62.38 -13.45 25.61
C SER A 940 62.47 -14.77 26.39
N CYS A 941 63.40 -15.66 26.01
CA CYS A 941 63.55 -16.99 26.64
C CYS A 941 64.54 -17.03 27.83
N TYR A 942 65.11 -15.89 28.26
CA TYR A 942 65.94 -15.83 29.46
C TYR A 942 65.35 -14.93 30.56
N CYS A 943 65.33 -15.47 31.78
CA CYS A 943 65.05 -14.79 33.05
C CYS A 943 63.58 -14.41 33.36
N ALA A 944 62.86 -15.46 33.71
CA ALA A 944 61.70 -15.53 34.59
C ALA A 944 61.54 -14.46 35.72
N ARG A 945 60.25 -14.30 36.08
CA ARG A 945 59.66 -13.98 37.40
C ARG A 945 59.45 -12.52 37.87
N CYS A 946 58.28 -12.37 38.49
CA CYS A 946 57.83 -11.36 39.46
C CYS A 946 57.51 -9.95 38.94
N GLY A 947 56.23 -9.59 39.01
CA GLY A 947 55.78 -8.19 38.89
C GLY A 947 55.71 -7.49 40.25
N CYS A 948 55.79 -6.15 40.23
CA CYS A 948 55.36 -5.27 41.31
C CYS A 948 55.30 -3.79 40.87
N PHE A 949 54.27 -3.08 41.33
CA PHE A 949 54.14 -1.61 41.41
C PHE A 949 54.33 -0.73 40.16
N ALA A 950 53.28 0.03 39.82
CA ALA A 950 53.39 1.32 39.13
C ALA A 950 53.01 2.46 40.11
N TYR A 951 53.84 3.50 40.17
CA TYR A 951 53.68 4.67 41.06
C TYR A 951 53.49 5.97 40.25
N ARG A 952 53.08 7.02 40.94
CA ARG A 952 52.71 8.36 40.43
C ARG A 952 53.83 9.18 39.74
N ARG A 953 53.39 10.30 39.12
CA ARG A 953 54.07 11.60 38.86
C ARG A 953 54.98 11.64 37.61
N MET A 954 55.20 12.78 36.93
CA MET A 954 54.97 14.20 37.28
C MET A 954 54.75 15.08 36.01
N GLN A 955 54.05 16.22 36.13
CA GLN A 955 53.95 17.27 35.08
C GLN A 955 54.88 18.48 35.39
N PHE A 956 55.19 19.30 34.38
CA PHE A 956 55.97 20.55 34.48
C PHE A 956 55.10 21.84 34.47
N ILE A 957 55.69 22.98 34.91
CA ILE A 957 55.12 24.34 35.15
C ILE A 957 54.99 25.15 33.83
N GLY A 958 54.16 26.19 33.58
CA GLY A 958 53.24 27.11 34.33
C GLY A 958 53.26 28.51 33.62
N PRO A 959 52.93 29.69 34.21
CA PRO A 959 52.12 30.03 35.41
C PRO A 959 51.09 31.21 35.22
N VAL A 960 50.32 31.58 36.29
CA VAL A 960 49.51 32.85 36.51
C VAL A 960 48.20 32.98 35.66
N ALA A 961 47.01 33.45 36.12
CA ALA A 961 46.61 34.41 37.16
C ALA A 961 45.34 34.03 38.00
N THR A 962 44.76 34.99 38.75
CA THR A 962 44.02 34.80 40.02
C THR A 962 42.49 34.98 40.03
N ARG A 963 41.81 34.30 40.97
CA ARG A 963 40.41 34.53 41.43
C ARG A 963 40.27 35.75 42.37
N PRO A 964 39.02 36.17 42.68
CA PRO A 964 38.60 36.44 44.07
C PRO A 964 37.46 35.53 44.60
N GLN A 965 37.16 35.58 45.90
CA GLN A 965 36.17 34.76 46.63
C GLN A 965 34.88 35.53 47.02
N PRO A 966 33.91 34.88 47.71
CA PRO A 966 33.75 35.16 49.16
C PRO A 966 33.30 33.97 50.09
N PRO A 967 33.61 34.06 51.40
CA PRO A 967 32.91 33.40 52.53
C PRO A 967 32.60 34.43 53.68
N PRO A 968 32.21 34.08 54.94
CA PRO A 968 31.22 33.13 55.51
C PRO A 968 30.27 33.79 56.59
N GLN A 969 29.61 32.99 57.46
CA GLN A 969 28.98 33.29 58.80
C GLN A 969 27.43 33.44 58.89
N VAL A 970 26.64 33.16 59.97
CA VAL A 970 26.75 32.40 61.27
C VAL A 970 25.35 32.25 61.97
N VAL A 971 24.94 31.01 62.35
CA VAL A 971 24.32 30.57 63.67
C VAL A 971 22.82 30.79 64.14
N PHE A 972 22.26 29.67 64.69
CA PHE A 972 21.27 29.41 65.81
C PHE A 972 19.70 29.22 65.69
N VAL A 973 19.30 27.97 66.05
CA VAL A 973 18.20 27.38 66.91
C VAL A 973 16.71 27.82 66.84
N GLN A 974 15.82 26.83 66.56
CA GLN A 974 14.65 26.31 67.35
C GLN A 974 13.73 25.47 66.41
N GLN A 975 12.96 24.42 66.79
CA GLN A 975 12.68 23.75 68.08
C GLN A 975 12.23 22.26 67.89
N ALA A 976 12.03 21.53 69.00
CA ALA A 976 11.58 20.12 69.21
C ALA A 976 10.56 19.53 68.19
N GLN A 977 10.63 18.26 67.77
CA GLN A 977 10.61 16.94 68.47
C GLN A 977 9.22 16.38 68.89
N THR A 978 9.05 15.10 68.52
CA THR A 978 8.09 14.02 68.86
C THR A 978 7.95 13.77 70.40
N PRO A 979 7.12 12.84 70.99
CA PRO A 979 6.78 11.48 70.50
C PRO A 979 5.49 10.77 71.04
N ARG A 980 5.36 9.45 70.76
CA ARG A 980 5.26 8.41 71.81
C ARG A 980 5.65 7.01 71.32
N GLN A 981 6.39 6.30 72.17
CA GLN A 981 6.87 4.91 72.04
C GLN A 981 6.43 4.12 73.29
N PRO A 982 6.58 2.78 73.36
CA PRO A 982 7.80 2.13 73.90
C PRO A 982 8.13 0.80 73.14
N THR A 983 9.06 -0.12 73.47
CA THR A 983 10.12 -0.33 74.51
C THR A 983 11.18 -1.29 73.90
N SER A 984 12.49 -1.13 74.12
CA SER A 984 13.39 -1.96 74.98
C SER A 984 13.38 -3.50 74.77
N PHE A 985 14.48 -4.28 74.77
CA PHE A 985 15.87 -4.09 75.27
C PHE A 985 16.91 -4.96 74.49
N ALA A 986 18.19 -4.84 74.84
CA ALA A 986 19.33 -5.73 74.53
C ALA A 986 20.03 -6.15 75.86
N PRO A 987 21.02 -7.08 76.00
CA PRO A 987 22.36 -7.01 75.32
C PRO A 987 23.25 -8.31 75.15
N ALA A 988 24.29 -8.24 74.29
CA ALA A 988 25.67 -8.84 74.36
C ALA A 988 25.86 -10.39 74.56
N PRO A 989 27.10 -10.98 74.51
CA PRO A 989 28.46 -10.47 74.19
C PRO A 989 29.27 -11.29 73.13
N GLN A 990 30.57 -10.96 72.98
CA GLN A 990 31.58 -11.63 72.12
C GLN A 990 32.20 -12.90 72.74
N ALA A 991 32.74 -13.82 71.91
CA ALA A 991 33.97 -14.61 72.18
C ALA A 991 34.33 -15.60 71.01
N PRO A 992 35.56 -16.19 70.97
CA PRO A 992 36.26 -16.61 69.73
C PRO A 992 36.60 -18.14 69.74
N PRO A 993 37.72 -18.66 69.18
CA PRO A 993 38.44 -18.44 67.91
C PRO A 993 38.53 -19.72 67.02
N SER A 994 39.10 -19.57 65.82
CA SER A 994 39.95 -20.55 65.08
C SER A 994 39.52 -22.03 64.91
N ALA A 995 39.22 -22.39 63.65
CA ALA A 995 39.79 -23.57 63.00
C ALA A 995 40.05 -23.24 61.52
N VAL A 996 41.19 -23.68 60.98
CA VAL A 996 41.66 -23.40 59.61
C VAL A 996 41.65 -24.68 58.80
N GLU A 997 41.10 -24.64 57.58
CA GLU A 997 41.45 -25.41 56.37
C GLU A 997 40.32 -25.22 55.34
N SER A 998 40.52 -25.00 54.04
CA SER A 998 41.66 -24.46 53.26
C SER A 998 41.12 -23.94 51.90
N TYR A 999 41.69 -22.88 51.32
CA TYR A 999 41.21 -22.29 50.06
C TYR A 999 41.68 -23.06 48.81
N PRO A 1000 40.87 -23.13 47.73
CA PRO A 1000 41.38 -23.00 46.37
C PRO A 1000 41.63 -21.50 46.04
N PRO A 1001 42.78 -21.13 45.46
CA PRO A 1001 43.15 -19.73 45.23
C PRO A 1001 42.53 -19.09 43.98
N SER A 1002 42.63 -17.75 43.89
CA SER A 1002 42.41 -16.89 42.70
C SER A 1002 40.99 -16.51 42.27
N LEU A 1003 40.05 -16.33 43.21
CA LEU A 1003 38.86 -15.51 42.91
C LEU A 1003 39.17 -14.00 43.07
N VAL A 1004 39.32 -13.28 41.96
CA VAL A 1004 39.52 -11.82 41.94
C VAL A 1004 38.21 -11.13 41.60
N LEU A 1005 37.66 -10.42 42.59
CA LEU A 1005 36.46 -9.60 42.46
C LEU A 1005 36.82 -8.14 42.19
N ILE A 1006 35.95 -7.44 41.47
CA ILE A 1006 36.05 -6.01 41.15
C ILE A 1006 35.64 -5.21 42.40
N GLU A 1007 36.53 -4.45 43.02
CA GLU A 1007 36.26 -3.72 44.26
C GLU A 1007 36.28 -2.19 44.08
N GLY A 1008 35.39 -1.48 44.80
CA GLY A 1008 35.34 -0.02 44.83
C GLY A 1008 34.13 0.53 45.60
N ASP A 1009 34.22 1.77 46.09
CA ASP A 1009 33.14 2.39 46.91
C ASP A 1009 31.83 2.65 46.15
N LYS A 1010 31.90 2.73 44.81
CA LYS A 1010 30.76 2.72 43.91
C LYS A 1010 31.10 1.86 42.69
N ILE A 1011 30.53 0.67 42.62
CA ILE A 1011 30.64 -0.27 41.51
C ILE A 1011 29.36 -0.17 40.66
N SER A 1012 29.42 -0.37 39.34
CA SER A 1012 28.23 -0.37 38.47
C SER A 1012 27.37 -1.63 38.71
N LYS A 1013 26.14 -1.65 38.17
CA LYS A 1013 25.25 -2.80 38.31
C LYS A 1013 25.81 -4.04 37.61
N GLU A 1014 26.42 -3.83 36.44
CA GLU A 1014 27.01 -4.85 35.59
C GLU A 1014 28.17 -5.55 36.32
N SER A 1015 29.13 -4.78 36.85
CA SER A 1015 30.25 -5.36 37.62
C SER A 1015 29.83 -6.00 38.95
N HIS A 1016 28.67 -5.62 39.51
CA HIS A 1016 28.12 -6.30 40.69
C HIS A 1016 27.54 -7.68 40.33
N LEU A 1017 26.85 -7.78 39.19
CA LEU A 1017 26.39 -9.05 38.63
C LEU A 1017 27.58 -9.93 38.23
N GLU A 1018 28.61 -9.34 37.61
CA GLU A 1018 29.84 -10.05 37.22
C GLU A 1018 30.57 -10.65 38.43
N ASN A 1019 30.69 -9.90 39.52
CA ASN A 1019 31.23 -10.42 40.79
C ASN A 1019 30.38 -11.53 41.40
N TYR A 1020 29.06 -11.41 41.33
CA TYR A 1020 28.13 -12.44 41.81
C TYR A 1020 28.31 -13.73 41.02
N MET A 1021 28.32 -13.67 39.68
CA MET A 1021 28.53 -14.83 38.81
C MET A 1021 29.89 -15.49 39.05
N ARG A 1022 30.97 -14.70 39.21
CA ARG A 1022 32.30 -15.21 39.57
C ARG A 1022 32.29 -15.98 40.91
N CYS A 1023 31.53 -15.52 41.92
CA CYS A 1023 31.37 -16.27 43.17
C CYS A 1023 30.64 -17.61 42.96
N ILE A 1024 29.57 -17.64 42.17
CA ILE A 1024 28.85 -18.88 41.80
C ILE A 1024 29.78 -19.84 41.05
N GLU A 1025 30.54 -19.35 40.07
CA GLU A 1025 31.51 -20.12 39.29
C GLU A 1025 32.66 -20.68 40.16
N ALA A 1026 33.00 -20.00 41.25
CA ALA A 1026 33.93 -20.49 42.27
C ALA A 1026 33.27 -21.44 43.30
N GLY A 1027 32.04 -21.88 43.07
CA GLY A 1027 31.33 -22.88 43.88
C GLY A 1027 30.62 -22.33 45.13
N TRP A 1028 30.42 -21.01 45.24
CA TRP A 1028 29.70 -20.42 46.38
C TRP A 1028 28.18 -20.59 46.21
N ALA A 1029 27.48 -20.88 47.30
CA ALA A 1029 26.02 -20.91 47.29
C ALA A 1029 25.44 -19.51 46.96
N PRO A 1030 24.33 -19.41 46.21
CA PRO A 1030 23.69 -18.13 45.85
C PRO A 1030 23.41 -17.20 47.03
N GLU A 1031 23.04 -17.77 48.17
CA GLU A 1031 22.74 -17.04 49.41
C GLU A 1031 23.99 -16.36 49.99
N ASP A 1032 25.12 -17.06 50.02
CA ASP A 1032 26.40 -16.56 50.52
C ASP A 1032 27.07 -15.57 49.54
N ALA A 1033 26.96 -15.82 48.24
CA ALA A 1033 27.42 -14.91 47.19
C ALA A 1033 26.68 -13.57 47.24
N ARG A 1034 25.38 -13.58 47.56
CA ARG A 1034 24.54 -12.38 47.76
C ARG A 1034 24.84 -11.66 49.08
N GLY A 1035 25.22 -12.39 50.14
CA GLY A 1035 25.36 -11.86 51.50
C GLY A 1035 26.44 -10.78 51.71
N ARG A 1036 27.47 -10.72 50.86
CA ARG A 1036 28.64 -9.83 51.06
C ARG A 1036 28.38 -8.33 50.91
N TYR A 1037 27.29 -7.90 50.30
CA TYR A 1037 27.02 -6.47 50.00
C TYR A 1037 25.67 -5.94 50.55
N LEU A 1038 25.15 -6.57 51.61
CA LEU A 1038 23.97 -6.12 52.35
C LEU A 1038 24.23 -4.80 53.12
N GLY A 1039 24.28 -3.70 52.37
CA GLY A 1039 24.48 -2.34 52.90
C GLY A 1039 24.22 -1.19 51.91
N LYS A 1040 23.94 -1.46 50.63
CA LYS A 1040 23.61 -0.44 49.62
C LYS A 1040 22.33 -0.85 48.87
N ASN A 1041 21.23 -0.16 49.19
CA ASN A 1041 19.83 -0.51 48.87
C ASN A 1041 19.53 -0.84 47.38
N TYR A 1042 18.84 -1.98 47.15
CA TYR A 1042 17.69 -2.08 46.23
C TYR A 1042 16.67 -3.12 46.78
N PRO A 1043 15.35 -2.80 46.90
CA PRO A 1043 14.42 -3.65 47.69
C PRO A 1043 13.76 -4.84 46.96
N SER A 1044 14.03 -5.08 45.67
CA SER A 1044 13.25 -5.97 44.80
C SER A 1044 13.54 -7.47 44.91
N LEU A 1045 14.34 -7.93 45.88
CA LEU A 1045 14.85 -9.32 45.94
C LEU A 1045 14.50 -10.09 47.23
N ALA A 1046 13.51 -9.62 47.98
CA ALA A 1046 13.11 -10.18 49.28
C ALA A 1046 11.64 -10.62 49.33
N ARG A 1047 11.28 -11.66 48.56
CA ARG A 1047 10.11 -12.52 48.81
C ARG A 1047 10.17 -13.79 47.96
N LEU A 1048 10.40 -14.94 48.61
CA LEU A 1048 9.73 -16.23 48.42
C LEU A 1048 10.23 -17.20 49.51
N LYS A 1049 9.42 -18.21 49.87
CA LYS A 1049 9.63 -19.02 51.08
C LYS A 1049 10.22 -20.41 50.78
N LYS A 1050 10.95 -20.89 51.79
CA LYS A 1050 11.61 -22.20 51.95
C LYS A 1050 10.75 -23.42 51.58
N TYR A 1051 11.39 -24.42 50.98
CA TYR A 1051 11.05 -25.85 51.16
C TYR A 1051 12.36 -26.64 51.41
N ASP A 1052 12.31 -27.63 52.31
CA ASP A 1052 13.51 -28.33 52.82
C ASP A 1052 13.76 -29.67 52.10
N SER A 1053 14.65 -29.69 51.08
CA SER A 1053 15.43 -30.88 50.70
C SER A 1053 16.54 -30.52 49.69
N ASN A 1054 17.81 -30.67 50.07
CA ASN A 1054 18.94 -30.47 49.16
C ASN A 1054 19.12 -31.72 48.24
N PRO A 1055 19.03 -31.59 46.90
CA PRO A 1055 19.03 -32.73 45.97
C PRO A 1055 20.44 -33.17 45.49
N TYR A 1056 21.50 -32.43 45.84
CA TYR A 1056 22.85 -32.65 45.32
C TYR A 1056 23.69 -33.61 46.19
N GLU A 1057 24.64 -34.32 45.59
CA GLU A 1057 25.65 -35.09 46.33
C GLU A 1057 26.75 -34.17 46.89
N LYS A 1058 27.16 -34.41 48.13
CA LYS A 1058 27.89 -33.42 48.94
C LYS A 1058 29.37 -33.27 48.59
N ASP A 1059 29.94 -34.25 47.88
CA ASP A 1059 31.40 -34.40 47.73
C ASP A 1059 31.86 -34.56 46.25
N ASP A 1060 31.01 -34.25 45.25
CA ASP A 1060 31.42 -34.12 43.83
C ASP A 1060 31.49 -32.63 43.41
N PRO A 1061 32.65 -32.11 42.97
CA PRO A 1061 32.81 -30.71 42.58
C PRO A 1061 32.03 -30.30 41.31
N ARG A 1062 31.24 -31.21 40.72
CA ARG A 1062 30.43 -30.98 39.51
C ARG A 1062 28.93 -30.85 39.78
N PHE A 1063 28.49 -30.73 41.04
CA PHE A 1063 27.09 -30.51 41.44
C PHE A 1063 26.11 -31.51 40.80
N LYS A 1064 26.38 -32.81 40.98
CA LYS A 1064 25.52 -33.86 40.45
C LYS A 1064 24.25 -34.03 41.30
N ARG A 1065 23.07 -33.98 40.67
CA ARG A 1065 21.83 -34.45 41.28
C ARG A 1065 21.82 -35.98 41.35
N LYS A 1066 21.14 -36.54 42.35
CA LYS A 1066 21.08 -37.99 42.62
C LYS A 1066 20.27 -38.80 41.61
N ASP A 1067 19.43 -38.15 40.82
CA ASP A 1067 18.54 -38.74 39.81
C ASP A 1067 19.19 -38.85 38.42
N GLY A 1068 20.21 -38.04 38.12
CA GLY A 1068 21.09 -38.21 36.96
C GLY A 1068 20.76 -37.39 35.73
N GLU A 1069 19.70 -36.58 35.75
CA GLU A 1069 19.35 -35.66 34.66
C GLU A 1069 20.06 -34.29 34.78
N GLY A 1070 20.34 -33.65 33.65
CA GLY A 1070 21.48 -32.75 33.49
C GLY A 1070 21.21 -31.23 33.48
N HIS A 1071 22.26 -30.47 33.82
CA HIS A 1071 22.35 -29.00 33.96
C HIS A 1071 21.74 -28.11 32.86
N LEU A 1072 21.37 -28.64 31.69
CA LEU A 1072 20.79 -27.85 30.59
C LEU A 1072 19.35 -27.43 30.88
N HIS A 1073 18.55 -28.30 31.49
CA HIS A 1073 17.14 -28.05 31.77
C HIS A 1073 16.95 -26.92 32.81
N GLU A 1074 17.77 -26.92 33.88
CA GLU A 1074 17.75 -25.84 34.88
C GLU A 1074 18.30 -24.51 34.34
N ALA A 1075 19.27 -24.55 33.40
CA ALA A 1075 19.78 -23.33 32.76
C ALA A 1075 18.75 -22.70 31.80
N TRP A 1076 18.02 -23.51 31.04
CA TRP A 1076 16.93 -23.04 30.17
C TRP A 1076 15.77 -22.49 31.00
N ARG A 1077 15.34 -23.21 32.04
CA ARG A 1077 14.28 -22.77 32.96
C ARG A 1077 14.64 -21.46 33.66
N HIS A 1078 15.90 -21.28 34.09
CA HIS A 1078 16.34 -20.03 34.70
C HIS A 1078 16.37 -18.83 33.72
N LEU A 1079 16.69 -19.07 32.44
CA LEU A 1079 16.64 -18.03 31.39
C LEU A 1079 15.19 -17.58 31.14
N LYS A 1080 14.27 -18.55 31.06
CA LYS A 1080 12.82 -18.33 30.90
C LYS A 1080 12.22 -17.56 32.09
N ASP A 1081 12.45 -18.04 33.31
CA ASP A 1081 11.89 -17.46 34.54
C ASP A 1081 12.33 -16.00 34.82
N HIS A 1082 13.36 -15.49 34.12
CA HIS A 1082 14.01 -14.20 34.40
C HIS A 1082 14.14 -13.30 33.15
N TRP A 1083 13.47 -13.64 32.05
CA TRP A 1083 13.60 -12.96 30.75
C TRP A 1083 13.18 -11.47 30.81
N ASP A 1084 12.06 -11.17 31.46
CA ASP A 1084 11.46 -9.81 31.54
C ASP A 1084 12.24 -8.81 32.40
N VAL A 1085 13.17 -9.29 33.24
CA VAL A 1085 14.00 -8.44 34.12
C VAL A 1085 15.40 -8.19 33.57
N LEU A 1086 15.69 -8.69 32.36
CA LEU A 1086 16.91 -8.41 31.61
C LEU A 1086 16.68 -7.23 30.63
N PRO A 1087 17.54 -6.18 30.62
CA PRO A 1087 17.42 -5.10 29.64
C PRO A 1087 17.75 -5.60 28.23
N THR A 1088 17.07 -5.09 27.21
CA THR A 1088 17.07 -5.60 25.82
C THR A 1088 18.46 -5.89 25.21
N PRO A 1089 19.50 -5.05 25.39
CA PRO A 1089 20.86 -5.36 24.90
C PRO A 1089 21.53 -6.60 25.53
N SER A 1090 20.97 -7.16 26.60
CA SER A 1090 21.52 -8.31 27.33
C SER A 1090 20.86 -9.65 26.96
N HIS A 1091 19.71 -9.64 26.28
CA HIS A 1091 19.08 -10.86 25.75
C HIS A 1091 20.00 -11.53 24.70
N GLU A 1092 20.51 -10.74 23.76
CA GLU A 1092 21.46 -11.19 22.74
C GLU A 1092 22.76 -11.74 23.35
N SER A 1093 23.32 -11.05 24.35
CA SER A 1093 24.52 -11.50 25.06
C SER A 1093 24.31 -12.83 25.79
N SER A 1094 23.12 -13.04 26.34
CA SER A 1094 22.74 -14.26 27.06
C SER A 1094 22.52 -15.43 26.10
N LEU A 1095 21.86 -15.20 24.96
CA LEU A 1095 21.71 -16.18 23.88
C LEU A 1095 23.06 -16.56 23.25
N ARG A 1096 23.95 -15.59 22.98
CA ARG A 1096 25.31 -15.87 22.51
C ARG A 1096 26.11 -16.70 23.51
N ALA A 1097 25.95 -16.46 24.82
CA ALA A 1097 26.59 -17.27 25.87
C ALA A 1097 26.05 -18.71 25.95
N PHE A 1098 24.73 -18.87 25.84
CA PHE A 1098 24.05 -20.18 25.77
C PHE A 1098 24.52 -20.99 24.55
N TRP A 1099 24.51 -20.38 23.35
CA TRP A 1099 25.00 -20.99 22.11
C TRP A 1099 26.46 -21.46 22.21
N LYS A 1100 27.32 -20.64 22.83
CA LYS A 1100 28.74 -20.97 23.04
C LYS A 1100 28.93 -22.18 23.97
N LYS A 1101 28.07 -22.34 24.99
CA LYS A 1101 28.05 -23.52 25.87
C LYS A 1101 27.57 -24.78 25.15
N LEU A 1102 26.55 -24.65 24.29
CA LEU A 1102 25.96 -25.77 23.55
C LEU A 1102 26.95 -26.36 22.52
N ASN A 1103 27.75 -25.52 21.86
CA ASN A 1103 28.83 -25.96 20.97
C ASN A 1103 30.05 -26.56 21.70
N LEU A 1104 30.36 -26.09 22.92
CA LEU A 1104 31.41 -26.70 23.75
C LEU A 1104 31.07 -28.15 24.17
N LEU A 1105 29.78 -28.47 24.32
CA LEU A 1105 29.33 -29.84 24.63
C LEU A 1105 29.43 -30.79 23.42
N LYS A 1106 29.22 -30.30 22.18
CA LYS A 1106 29.38 -31.11 20.95
C LYS A 1106 30.83 -31.55 20.68
N THR A 1107 31.82 -30.82 21.18
CA THR A 1107 33.25 -31.05 20.85
C THR A 1107 33.99 -31.97 21.83
N SER A 1108 33.43 -32.25 23.01
CA SER A 1108 34.08 -33.10 24.04
C SER A 1108 33.61 -34.56 24.06
N GLY A 1109 32.89 -35.02 23.03
CA GLY A 1109 31.94 -36.15 23.16
C GLY A 1109 31.97 -37.28 22.14
N PHE A 1110 32.99 -37.44 21.27
CA PHE A 1110 33.15 -38.67 20.47
C PHE A 1110 34.62 -38.99 20.16
N SER A 1111 35.04 -40.22 20.48
CA SER A 1111 36.36 -40.76 20.11
C SER A 1111 36.23 -41.80 18.99
N GLY A 1112 36.74 -41.50 17.79
CA GLY A 1112 36.74 -42.46 16.67
C GLY A 1112 36.97 -41.84 15.30
N ASP A 1113 38.24 -41.69 14.92
CA ASP A 1113 38.81 -41.48 13.58
C ASP A 1113 38.09 -40.66 12.48
N LYS A 1114 38.78 -39.57 12.09
CA LYS A 1114 38.88 -38.97 10.74
C LYS A 1114 37.59 -38.46 10.06
N PHE A 1115 37.20 -37.24 10.41
CA PHE A 1115 36.89 -36.20 9.41
C PHE A 1115 37.48 -34.85 9.84
N SER A 1116 37.85 -34.00 8.89
CA SER A 1116 38.45 -32.69 9.16
C SER A 1116 37.41 -31.71 9.70
N LEU A 1117 37.72 -31.06 10.83
CA LEU A 1117 36.91 -29.99 11.40
C LEU A 1117 36.84 -28.79 10.43
N ARG A 1118 35.63 -28.25 10.23
CA ARG A 1118 35.42 -26.86 9.82
C ARG A 1118 35.14 -26.02 11.07
N ASP A 1119 35.51 -24.75 11.04
CA ASP A 1119 35.18 -23.81 12.12
C ASP A 1119 33.67 -23.70 12.35
N PRO A 1120 33.22 -23.42 13.59
CA PRO A 1120 31.80 -23.27 13.90
C PRO A 1120 31.22 -22.04 13.21
N GLU A 1121 29.99 -22.18 12.70
CA GLU A 1121 29.30 -21.07 12.03
C GLU A 1121 29.02 -19.91 13.00
N PRO A 1122 29.32 -18.64 12.63
CA PRO A 1122 29.03 -17.49 13.48
C PRO A 1122 27.56 -17.40 13.86
N PHE A 1123 27.28 -16.98 15.10
CA PHE A 1123 25.91 -16.82 15.62
C PHE A 1123 25.03 -15.98 14.69
N ASP A 1124 25.59 -14.91 14.15
CA ASP A 1124 24.95 -13.96 13.22
C ASP A 1124 24.56 -14.58 11.87
N LYS A 1125 25.17 -15.71 11.50
CA LYS A 1125 24.89 -16.44 10.26
C LYS A 1125 23.93 -17.63 10.50
N ALA A 1126 23.91 -18.19 11.71
CA ALA A 1126 23.00 -19.25 12.10
C ALA A 1126 21.60 -18.72 12.46
N ILE A 1127 21.53 -17.68 13.31
CA ILE A 1127 20.30 -17.10 13.87
C ILE A 1127 19.91 -15.79 13.16
N GLY A 1128 20.84 -15.10 12.52
CA GLY A 1128 20.61 -13.77 11.94
C GLY A 1128 20.73 -12.64 12.96
N GLY A 1129 20.69 -11.40 12.46
CA GLY A 1129 20.68 -10.19 13.29
C GLY A 1129 19.33 -9.94 13.97
N TYR A 1130 19.29 -8.93 14.85
CA TYR A 1130 18.08 -8.47 15.52
C TYR A 1130 16.98 -8.13 14.50
N GLY A 1131 15.79 -8.73 14.65
CA GLY A 1131 14.67 -8.53 13.72
C GLY A 1131 14.65 -9.44 12.48
N THR A 1132 15.58 -10.37 12.30
CA THR A 1132 15.44 -11.44 11.29
C THR A 1132 14.37 -12.45 11.70
N SER A 1133 13.71 -13.13 10.75
CA SER A 1133 12.65 -14.11 11.06
C SER A 1133 13.11 -15.25 11.97
N ARG A 1134 14.38 -15.68 11.88
CA ARG A 1134 14.99 -16.66 12.79
C ARG A 1134 15.24 -16.11 14.19
N TRP A 1135 15.63 -14.84 14.32
CA TRP A 1135 15.75 -14.16 15.62
C TRP A 1135 14.38 -13.95 16.27
N ILE A 1136 13.37 -13.56 15.47
CA ILE A 1136 11.98 -13.39 15.91
C ILE A 1136 11.41 -14.72 16.40
N LYS A 1137 11.52 -15.81 15.63
CA LYS A 1137 11.08 -17.15 16.07
C LYS A 1137 11.79 -17.65 17.34
N LEU A 1138 13.08 -17.37 17.49
CA LEU A 1138 13.79 -17.74 18.72
C LEU A 1138 13.32 -16.94 19.94
N LYS A 1139 12.78 -15.74 19.72
CA LYS A 1139 12.17 -14.90 20.75
C LYS A 1139 10.72 -15.33 21.05
N GLU A 1140 9.90 -15.61 20.04
CA GLU A 1140 8.55 -16.19 20.18
C GLU A 1140 8.57 -17.46 21.06
N ILE A 1141 9.52 -18.37 20.80
CA ILE A 1141 9.72 -19.61 21.59
C ILE A 1141 10.05 -19.34 23.07
N VAL A 1142 10.61 -18.17 23.40
CA VAL A 1142 10.92 -17.77 24.79
C VAL A 1142 9.77 -16.98 25.42
N ASP A 1143 9.08 -16.15 24.63
CA ASP A 1143 8.00 -15.25 25.07
C ASP A 1143 6.64 -15.97 25.26
N GLU A 1144 6.33 -17.06 24.55
CA GLU A 1144 4.98 -17.67 24.51
C GLU A 1144 4.65 -18.73 25.60
N ASP A 1145 5.55 -19.01 26.56
CA ASP A 1145 5.33 -19.91 27.71
C ASP A 1145 4.75 -21.33 27.40
N LEU A 1146 4.95 -21.82 26.16
CA LEU A 1146 4.42 -23.11 25.70
C LEU A 1146 4.83 -24.27 26.63
N HIS A 1147 3.83 -24.91 27.24
CA HIS A 1147 3.97 -26.16 27.96
C HIS A 1147 4.09 -27.32 26.96
N PHE A 1148 5.31 -27.76 26.67
CA PHE A 1148 5.52 -29.05 26.01
C PHE A 1148 5.10 -30.18 26.95
N PRO A 1149 4.14 -31.04 26.56
CA PRO A 1149 3.94 -32.32 27.23
C PRO A 1149 5.08 -33.26 26.81
N GLU A 1150 5.85 -33.71 27.79
CA GLU A 1150 6.95 -34.70 27.65
C GLU A 1150 8.24 -34.17 26.96
N ASP A 1151 9.14 -33.64 27.79
CA ASP A 1151 10.45 -33.02 27.48
C ASP A 1151 11.41 -33.81 26.55
N ALA A 1152 11.11 -35.07 26.22
CA ALA A 1152 11.94 -35.91 25.35
C ALA A 1152 11.90 -35.48 23.87
N GLU A 1153 10.80 -34.87 23.42
CA GLU A 1153 10.61 -34.53 22.01
C GLU A 1153 11.34 -33.23 21.62
N ALA A 1154 11.39 -32.24 22.51
CA ALA A 1154 12.21 -31.04 22.33
C ALA A 1154 13.72 -31.36 22.29
N GLU A 1155 14.19 -32.31 23.11
CA GLU A 1155 15.60 -32.76 23.05
C GLU A 1155 15.90 -33.58 21.78
N ARG A 1156 14.90 -34.25 21.20
CA ARG A 1156 14.99 -34.93 19.90
C ARG A 1156 15.00 -33.94 18.74
N ALA A 1157 14.10 -32.96 18.72
CA ALA A 1157 14.06 -31.91 17.70
C ALA A 1157 15.37 -31.09 17.64
N LEU A 1158 15.97 -30.79 18.79
CA LEU A 1158 17.28 -30.11 18.88
C LEU A 1158 18.47 -30.99 18.48
N LYS A 1159 18.33 -32.32 18.48
CA LYS A 1159 19.36 -33.27 18.01
C LYS A 1159 19.22 -33.57 16.52
N ASP A 1160 18.02 -33.85 16.04
CA ASP A 1160 17.75 -34.34 14.68
C ASP A 1160 17.62 -33.18 13.67
N GLY A 1161 17.02 -32.06 14.06
CA GLY A 1161 16.76 -30.90 13.18
C GLY A 1161 17.99 -30.11 12.73
N TRP A 1162 19.19 -30.47 13.18
CA TRP A 1162 20.46 -29.78 12.84
C TRP A 1162 21.48 -30.69 12.15
N THR A 1163 21.05 -31.85 11.62
CA THR A 1163 21.85 -32.69 10.73
C THR A 1163 21.02 -33.32 9.61
N HIS A 1164 20.45 -32.52 8.72
CA HIS A 1164 20.20 -32.94 7.33
C HIS A 1164 20.49 -31.77 6.38
N ALA A 1165 21.14 -32.08 5.26
CA ALA A 1165 21.42 -31.13 4.19
C ALA A 1165 20.43 -31.38 3.05
N GLY A 1166 19.78 -30.31 2.60
CA GLY A 1166 18.84 -30.23 1.49
C GLY A 1166 18.61 -28.77 1.19
#